data_AF-A0A2V9AWB3-F1
#
_entry.id   AF-A0A2V9AWB3-F1
#
_cell.length_a   1.000
_cell.length_b   1.000
_cell.length_c   1.000
_cell.angle_alpha   90.00
_cell.angle_beta   90.00
_cell.angle_gamma   90.00
#
_symmetry.space_group_name_H-M   'P 1'
#
loop_
_entity.id
_entity.type
_entity.pdbx_description
1 polymer ?
#
loop_
_entity_poly.entity_id
_entity_poly.type
_entity_poly.pdbx_seq_one_letter_code
_entity_poly.pdbx_strand_id
1 'polypeptide(L)'
;MWAGARVFGLWILLLPAAALATEQSPHELYDAINALTIDSSQVYRLVPENRIELRRGDALISLEEGTLAFFSPLNGKVTGAVFSGRGHALAAPRDPIEKQQLGRFLGAPVLDETFASAYFRFTDGTADELLSQFRKAHLTPQTDTPLVSQWEPTLARLNPIYILRVMIDFLSPDLRPAFYAGLDGASTGPFDIVVDGRRDEQFLLGQTVKTAAGTFYDAWTSRRMAELPAYVIPFQALHYSLESSILPNNSLEATAAVRIRAQTGKARVMAFELSRALTVDRVTGEHGEPLAFFQNEGMNLQEINAHGNDSLYVILPAAPLQNQEFTLQFHYRGKVIEDAGNGVLFVGARESWYPHLGDPAEFATYDLMFRWPRRLRLVATGSKLDEREDGELRVGHWKTEKPIAVAGFNLGEYASSSVTSSGHSIDVYANRELEQSLQNRLTPSPAEGIAVPSTIFGAPSTRLAITPPHPTPSPADALRQLGKEIDSSVHFYETFSGPFPFHNLSVSPIPGAFGQGWPGLLYVSTFSFLSQEAQQRAGLSPISQEHFTELVPYHEVAHQWWGNVVGWSSFRDQWIDEAIANYLALLFADTRRNPEHTLRVWLSRYRNQLTEKPPDSDEPAGDIGPLILGQRLNSSKSPSAYERVVYSKGSWIIHMLREMLRQPGSKQPDARFTALLQKLVTQYAYRALSTDDLQHEVESVMTPAMDLEGGRSMNWFFDEWVRGTGIPHYRLEFTAHRDDTGYAVRGKLFQTRVPRWFLASVSLYAAVAGSGRVFLGNVVASGPETSFHFHTAGAPHKILIDPQMTLLCTTE
;
A
#
# COMPACT_ATOMS: atom_id res chain seq x y z
N MET A 1 79.36 -48.56 -37.43
CA MET A 1 78.22 -49.38 -37.87
C MET A 1 77.21 -49.38 -36.74
N TRP A 2 75.94 -49.09 -37.03
CA TRP A 2 74.93 -48.58 -36.09
C TRP A 2 74.47 -49.58 -35.02
N ALA A 3 74.22 -49.06 -33.81
CA ALA A 3 73.44 -49.73 -32.77
C ALA A 3 72.28 -48.80 -32.37
N GLY A 4 71.06 -49.33 -32.37
CA GLY A 4 69.86 -48.59 -31.98
C GLY A 4 68.95 -49.48 -31.14
N ALA A 5 68.66 -49.05 -29.92
CA ALA A 5 67.55 -49.51 -29.10
C ALA A 5 66.92 -48.26 -28.46
N ARG A 6 65.62 -48.05 -28.70
CA ARG A 6 64.85 -46.95 -28.09
C ARG A 6 63.99 -47.54 -26.96
N VAL A 7 64.12 -46.94 -25.78
CA VAL A 7 63.28 -47.17 -24.60
C VAL A 7 62.48 -45.90 -24.32
N PHE A 8 61.22 -46.08 -23.93
CA PHE A 8 60.24 -45.07 -23.51
C PHE A 8 60.71 -44.26 -22.30
N GLY A 9 60.46 -42.94 -22.31
CA GLY A 9 60.59 -42.07 -21.15
C GLY A 9 59.28 -41.32 -20.89
N LEU A 10 58.66 -41.59 -19.75
CA LEU A 10 57.60 -40.77 -19.13
C LEU A 10 58.17 -39.40 -18.77
N TRP A 11 57.44 -38.32 -19.11
CA TRP A 11 57.64 -37.00 -18.51
C TRP A 11 56.43 -36.66 -17.65
N ILE A 12 56.68 -36.54 -16.35
CA ILE A 12 55.76 -36.01 -15.35
C ILE A 12 55.83 -34.48 -15.45
N LEU A 13 54.72 -33.85 -15.85
CA LEU A 13 54.53 -32.40 -15.72
C LEU A 13 53.79 -32.11 -14.42
N LEU A 14 54.51 -31.52 -13.46
CA LEU A 14 53.95 -30.91 -12.26
C LEU A 14 53.17 -29.64 -12.67
N LEU A 15 51.84 -29.70 -12.63
CA LEU A 15 50.99 -28.50 -12.64
C LEU A 15 51.01 -27.89 -11.23
N PRO A 16 51.11 -26.55 -11.09
CA PRO A 16 50.89 -25.92 -9.80
C PRO A 16 49.41 -26.07 -9.45
N ALA A 17 49.14 -26.64 -8.29
CA ALA A 17 47.82 -26.60 -7.68
C ALA A 17 47.47 -25.13 -7.43
N ALA A 18 46.71 -24.53 -8.35
CA ALA A 18 45.96 -23.33 -8.05
C ALA A 18 45.05 -23.70 -6.88
N ALA A 19 45.30 -23.13 -5.71
CA ALA A 19 44.36 -23.14 -4.62
C ALA A 19 43.07 -22.51 -5.17
N LEU A 20 42.08 -23.34 -5.47
CA LEU A 20 40.70 -22.89 -5.62
C LEU A 20 40.35 -22.24 -4.29
N ALA A 21 40.36 -20.91 -4.25
CA ALA A 21 39.75 -20.19 -3.15
C ALA A 21 38.31 -20.68 -3.08
N THR A 22 37.98 -21.44 -2.03
CA THR A 22 36.62 -21.89 -1.77
C THR A 22 35.76 -20.65 -1.67
N GLU A 23 34.81 -20.52 -2.60
CA GLU A 23 33.86 -19.41 -2.61
C GLU A 23 33.14 -19.39 -1.25
N GLN A 24 33.24 -18.28 -0.53
CA GLN A 24 32.62 -18.12 0.80
C GLN A 24 31.12 -18.37 0.66
N SER A 25 30.56 -19.25 1.49
CA SER A 25 29.13 -19.53 1.45
C SER A 25 28.31 -18.30 1.85
N PRO A 26 27.03 -18.20 1.43
CA PRO A 26 26.23 -17.03 1.78
C PRO A 26 26.05 -16.81 3.29
N HIS A 27 25.94 -17.88 4.09
CA HIS A 27 25.88 -17.76 5.56
C HIS A 27 27.22 -17.31 6.16
N GLU A 28 28.35 -17.81 5.67
CA GLU A 28 29.66 -17.31 6.10
C GLU A 28 29.86 -15.83 5.72
N LEU A 29 29.31 -15.39 4.58
CA LEU A 29 29.33 -13.99 4.18
C LEU A 29 28.43 -13.13 5.08
N TYR A 30 27.23 -13.61 5.41
CA TYR A 30 26.35 -12.98 6.39
C TYR A 30 27.05 -12.79 7.74
N ASP A 31 27.65 -13.85 8.28
CA ASP A 31 28.38 -13.82 9.55
C ASP A 31 29.57 -12.86 9.49
N ALA A 32 30.31 -12.85 8.37
CA ALA A 32 31.42 -11.93 8.16
C ALA A 32 30.96 -10.46 8.11
N ILE A 33 29.81 -10.17 7.50
CA ILE A 33 29.22 -8.82 7.49
C ILE A 33 28.73 -8.44 8.91
N ASN A 34 28.10 -9.38 9.62
CA ASN A 34 27.60 -9.15 10.98
C ASN A 34 28.75 -8.85 11.97
N ALA A 35 29.88 -9.52 11.79
CA ALA A 35 31.08 -9.34 12.61
C ALA A 35 31.87 -8.07 12.28
N LEU A 36 31.45 -7.27 11.28
CA LEU A 36 32.15 -6.03 10.95
C LEU A 36 32.07 -5.02 12.10
N THR A 37 33.25 -4.57 12.50
CA THR A 37 33.49 -3.60 13.57
C THR A 37 34.39 -2.48 13.03
N ILE A 38 34.54 -1.41 13.81
CA ILE A 38 35.44 -0.29 13.51
C ILE A 38 36.89 -0.80 13.45
N ASP A 39 37.60 -0.45 12.39
CA ASP A 39 39.04 -0.62 12.32
C ASP A 39 39.70 0.50 13.15
N SER A 40 40.13 0.14 14.36
CA SER A 40 40.78 1.06 15.28
C SER A 40 42.03 1.74 14.72
N SER A 41 42.61 1.26 13.61
CA SER A 41 43.77 1.84 12.93
C SER A 41 43.41 2.82 11.80
N GLN A 42 42.13 2.91 11.42
CA GLN A 42 41.63 3.74 10.32
C GLN A 42 40.76 4.88 10.85
N VAL A 43 41.31 5.66 11.78
CA VAL A 43 40.62 6.79 12.42
C VAL A 43 41.20 8.12 11.95
N TYR A 44 40.34 9.04 11.52
CA TYR A 44 40.72 10.34 10.95
C TYR A 44 40.12 11.46 11.79
N ARG A 45 40.95 12.45 12.17
CA ARG A 45 40.51 13.63 12.92
C ARG A 45 40.29 14.80 11.96
N LEU A 46 39.07 15.33 11.98
CA LEU A 46 38.64 16.47 11.19
C LEU A 46 38.70 17.74 12.05
N VAL A 47 39.19 18.81 11.44
CA VAL A 47 39.17 20.18 11.97
C VAL A 47 38.42 21.07 10.96
N PRO A 48 37.87 22.22 11.38
CA PRO A 48 37.03 23.06 10.52
C PRO A 48 37.65 23.42 9.16
N GLU A 49 38.97 23.54 9.07
CA GLU A 49 39.71 23.85 7.84
C GLU A 49 39.68 22.70 6.82
N ASN A 50 39.44 21.46 7.29
CA ASN A 50 39.49 20.22 6.53
C ASN A 50 38.09 19.58 6.40
N ARG A 51 37.04 20.40 6.28
CA ARG A 51 35.66 19.91 6.15
C ARG A 51 35.52 18.93 4.98
N ILE A 52 34.73 17.88 5.17
CA ILE A 52 34.52 16.81 4.21
C ILE A 52 33.04 16.79 3.82
N GLU A 53 32.75 16.72 2.53
CA GLU A 53 31.38 16.82 2.00
C GLU A 53 31.00 15.55 1.24
N LEU A 54 29.80 15.00 1.52
CA LEU A 54 29.19 13.92 0.77
C LEU A 54 27.87 14.42 0.17
N ARG A 55 27.71 14.28 -1.15
CA ARG A 55 26.47 14.63 -1.86
C ARG A 55 25.72 13.38 -2.26
N ARG A 56 24.46 13.26 -1.83
CA ARG A 56 23.62 12.07 -2.08
C ARG A 56 22.20 12.55 -2.39
N GLY A 57 21.76 12.38 -3.63
CA GLY A 57 20.48 12.92 -4.10
C GLY A 57 20.42 14.44 -3.91
N ASP A 58 19.38 14.91 -3.20
CA ASP A 58 19.21 16.33 -2.86
C ASP A 58 19.95 16.74 -1.58
N ALA A 59 20.59 15.79 -0.89
CA ALA A 59 21.25 16.04 0.39
C ALA A 59 22.76 16.29 0.24
N LEU A 60 23.25 17.24 1.03
CA LEU A 60 24.65 17.50 1.32
C LEU A 60 24.90 17.20 2.80
N ILE A 61 25.80 16.28 3.07
CA ILE A 61 26.28 15.96 4.42
C ILE A 61 27.70 16.52 4.54
N SER A 62 27.89 17.45 5.48
CA SER A 62 29.18 18.07 5.78
C SER A 62 29.67 17.58 7.12
N LEU A 63 30.87 17.01 7.15
CA LEU A 63 31.59 16.63 8.37
C LEU A 63 32.59 17.74 8.68
N GLU A 64 32.30 18.59 9.66
CA GLU A 64 33.02 19.86 9.86
C GLU A 64 34.17 19.71 10.85
N GLU A 65 33.93 19.06 11.98
CA GLU A 65 34.93 18.87 13.04
C GLU A 65 34.61 17.58 13.81
N GLY A 66 35.61 16.76 14.12
CA GLY A 66 35.41 15.54 14.92
C GLY A 66 36.26 14.38 14.49
N THR A 67 35.75 13.17 14.69
CA THR A 67 36.45 11.92 14.39
C THR A 67 35.60 11.05 13.48
N LEU A 68 36.18 10.57 12.39
CA LEU A 68 35.59 9.56 11.52
C LEU A 68 36.42 8.28 11.57
N ALA A 69 35.77 7.13 11.69
CA ALA A 69 36.43 5.83 11.67
C ALA A 69 35.75 4.88 10.69
N PHE A 70 36.55 4.17 9.90
CA PHE A 70 36.06 3.16 8.96
C PHE A 70 35.82 1.82 9.65
N PHE A 71 34.93 1.00 9.09
CA PHE A 71 34.85 -0.41 9.45
C PHE A 71 36.02 -1.18 8.86
N SER A 72 36.37 -2.30 9.50
CA SER A 72 37.26 -3.30 8.93
C SER A 72 36.81 -3.69 7.52
N PRO A 73 37.73 -3.87 6.57
CA PRO A 73 37.37 -4.18 5.20
C PRO A 73 36.83 -5.61 5.07
N LEU A 74 35.73 -5.78 4.33
CA LEU A 74 35.20 -7.06 3.90
C LEU A 74 35.72 -7.37 2.49
N ASN A 75 36.52 -8.43 2.33
CA ASN A 75 37.15 -8.80 1.05
C ASN A 75 37.88 -7.61 0.38
N GLY A 76 38.57 -6.80 1.20
CA GLY A 76 39.30 -5.61 0.75
C GLY A 76 38.46 -4.36 0.52
N LYS A 77 37.14 -4.41 0.75
CA LYS A 77 36.22 -3.26 0.59
C LYS A 77 35.69 -2.78 1.94
N VAL A 78 35.80 -1.48 2.19
CA VAL A 78 35.16 -0.84 3.33
C VAL A 78 33.69 -0.63 3.00
N THR A 79 32.79 -1.04 3.91
CA THR A 79 31.33 -0.99 3.71
C THR A 79 30.59 -0.10 4.71
N GLY A 80 31.34 0.58 5.59
CA GLY A 80 30.75 1.47 6.58
C GLY A 80 31.77 2.35 7.26
N ALA A 81 31.25 3.37 7.93
CA ALA A 81 32.01 4.31 8.73
C ALA A 81 31.11 4.87 9.85
N VAL A 82 31.72 5.39 10.90
CA VAL A 82 31.04 6.20 11.92
C VAL A 82 31.72 7.55 12.04
N PHE A 83 30.96 8.56 12.44
CA PHE A 83 31.46 9.90 12.74
C PHE A 83 30.91 10.39 14.07
N SER A 84 31.76 11.00 14.88
CA SER A 84 31.41 11.69 16.13
C SER A 84 32.01 13.08 16.12
N GLY A 85 31.17 14.11 16.21
CA GLY A 85 31.60 15.50 16.14
C GLY A 85 30.50 16.41 15.60
N ARG A 86 30.89 17.59 15.12
CA ARG A 86 29.97 18.55 14.52
C ARG A 86 29.87 18.31 13.03
N GLY A 87 28.68 17.93 12.58
CA GLY A 87 28.32 17.86 11.18
C GLY A 87 27.09 18.70 10.86
N HIS A 88 26.84 18.88 9.57
CA HIS A 88 25.72 19.64 9.04
C HIS A 88 25.10 18.93 7.84
N ALA A 89 23.77 18.83 7.82
CA ALA A 89 23.00 18.22 6.75
C ALA A 89 22.08 19.28 6.13
N LEU A 90 22.17 19.43 4.81
CA LEU A 90 21.32 20.33 4.03
C LEU A 90 20.61 19.50 2.94
N ALA A 91 19.28 19.61 2.82
CA ALA A 91 18.55 19.02 1.70
C ALA A 91 17.44 19.95 1.21
N ALA A 92 17.42 20.22 -0.10
CA ALA A 92 16.45 21.13 -0.72
C ALA A 92 15.91 20.50 -2.02
N PRO A 93 14.86 19.67 -1.95
CA PRO A 93 14.28 19.04 -3.13
C PRO A 93 13.71 20.09 -4.07
N ARG A 94 13.71 19.79 -5.37
CA ARG A 94 13.18 20.72 -6.40
C ARG A 94 11.67 20.60 -6.55
N ASP A 95 11.14 19.40 -6.36
CA ASP A 95 9.74 19.09 -6.53
C ASP A 95 8.87 19.85 -5.50
N PRO A 96 7.79 20.53 -5.93
CA PRO A 96 6.94 21.30 -5.02
C PRO A 96 6.26 20.47 -3.93
N ILE A 97 5.86 19.23 -4.22
CA ILE A 97 5.21 18.33 -3.26
C ILE A 97 6.23 17.86 -2.24
N GLU A 98 7.45 17.51 -2.66
CA GLU A 98 8.53 17.13 -1.73
C GLU A 98 8.92 18.32 -0.82
N LYS A 99 8.94 19.56 -1.34
CA LYS A 99 9.11 20.78 -0.52
C LYS A 99 7.97 20.98 0.46
N GLN A 100 6.74 20.75 0.04
CA GLN A 100 5.57 20.83 0.90
C GLN A 100 5.66 19.82 2.05
N GLN A 101 6.06 18.58 1.76
CA GLN A 101 6.25 17.55 2.79
C GLN A 101 7.33 17.94 3.80
N LEU A 102 8.48 18.46 3.35
CA LEU A 102 9.48 19.04 4.27
C LEU A 102 8.89 20.16 5.12
N GLY A 103 8.15 21.09 4.52
CA GLY A 103 7.46 22.17 5.24
C GLY A 103 6.51 21.65 6.30
N ARG A 104 5.77 20.59 6.00
CA ARG A 104 4.83 19.93 6.91
C ARG A 104 5.54 19.25 8.09
N PHE A 105 6.63 18.54 7.85
CA PHE A 105 7.35 17.84 8.93
C PHE A 105 8.27 18.76 9.74
N LEU A 106 9.04 19.62 9.07
CA LEU A 106 10.12 20.42 9.65
C LEU A 106 9.78 21.90 9.86
N GLY A 107 8.66 22.39 9.31
CA GLY A 107 8.30 23.82 9.35
C GLY A 107 9.00 24.68 8.30
N ALA A 108 9.85 24.09 7.46
CA ALA A 108 10.57 24.76 6.37
C ALA A 108 10.65 23.86 5.13
N PRO A 109 10.66 24.40 3.89
CA PRO A 109 10.71 23.62 2.65
C PRO A 109 12.12 23.07 2.32
N VAL A 110 12.95 22.91 3.34
CA VAL A 110 14.37 22.57 3.29
C VAL A 110 14.75 21.94 4.64
N LEU A 111 15.59 20.91 4.60
CA LEU A 111 16.33 20.44 5.76
C LEU A 111 17.58 21.29 5.90
N ASP A 112 17.79 21.88 7.07
CA ASP A 112 19.01 22.59 7.47
C ASP A 112 19.26 22.22 8.94
N GLU A 113 20.10 21.21 9.17
CA GLU A 113 20.20 20.53 10.46
C GLU A 113 21.64 20.20 10.84
N THR A 114 22.05 20.61 12.04
CA THR A 114 23.33 20.16 12.63
C THR A 114 23.16 18.79 13.27
N PHE A 115 24.18 17.92 13.19
CA PHE A 115 24.17 16.61 13.83
C PHE A 115 25.46 16.34 14.61
N ALA A 116 25.36 15.51 15.67
CA ALA A 116 26.47 15.19 16.57
C ALA A 116 27.15 13.86 16.24
N SER A 117 26.44 12.96 15.58
CA SER A 117 26.97 11.66 15.17
C SER A 117 26.32 11.15 13.89
N ALA A 118 27.06 10.32 13.17
CA ALA A 118 26.57 9.69 11.95
C ALA A 118 27.04 8.24 11.85
N TYR A 119 26.13 7.37 11.42
CA TYR A 119 26.40 5.99 11.06
C TYR A 119 26.22 5.83 9.55
N PHE A 120 27.24 5.35 8.86
CA PHE A 120 27.24 5.16 7.41
C PHE A 120 27.34 3.68 7.06
N ARG A 121 26.48 3.23 6.14
CA ARG A 121 26.59 1.94 5.45
C ARG A 121 26.51 2.16 3.96
N PHE A 122 27.44 1.56 3.22
CA PHE A 122 27.51 1.79 1.79
C PHE A 122 28.15 0.61 1.05
N THR A 123 27.74 0.46 -0.21
CA THR A 123 28.33 -0.45 -1.22
C THR A 123 28.73 0.30 -2.49
N ASP A 124 28.58 1.63 -2.50
CA ASP A 124 29.04 2.54 -3.56
C ASP A 124 30.52 2.93 -3.38
N GLY A 125 30.95 4.00 -4.07
CA GLY A 125 32.30 4.56 -3.97
C GLY A 125 32.56 5.47 -2.76
N THR A 126 31.70 5.49 -1.73
CA THR A 126 31.82 6.43 -0.60
C THR A 126 33.17 6.35 0.10
N ALA A 127 33.69 5.14 0.38
CA ALA A 127 35.00 5.00 1.02
C ALA A 127 36.13 5.63 0.18
N ASP A 128 36.13 5.41 -1.13
CA ASP A 128 37.12 5.98 -2.04
C ASP A 128 37.00 7.50 -2.15
N GLU A 129 35.77 8.01 -2.16
CA GLU A 129 35.45 9.44 -2.11
C GLU A 129 36.01 10.09 -0.85
N LEU A 130 35.72 9.51 0.33
CA LEU A 130 36.23 9.99 1.62
C LEU A 130 37.75 9.94 1.68
N LEU A 131 38.38 8.82 1.32
CA LEU A 131 39.84 8.68 1.30
C LEU A 131 40.50 9.68 0.34
N SER A 132 39.87 9.97 -0.80
CA SER A 132 40.34 11.00 -1.74
C SER A 132 40.30 12.39 -1.12
N GLN A 133 39.22 12.74 -0.41
CA GLN A 133 39.11 14.02 0.30
C GLN A 133 40.12 14.12 1.45
N PHE A 134 40.30 13.05 2.23
CA PHE A 134 41.29 13.01 3.32
C PHE A 134 42.72 13.23 2.81
N ARG A 135 43.09 12.61 1.68
CA ARG A 135 44.39 12.84 1.03
C ARG A 135 44.58 14.29 0.59
N LYS A 136 43.54 14.92 0.03
CA LYS A 136 43.58 16.34 -0.37
C LYS A 136 43.70 17.27 0.84
N ALA A 137 43.09 16.90 1.96
CA ALA A 137 43.16 17.61 3.24
C ALA A 137 44.40 17.24 4.08
N HIS A 138 45.34 16.44 3.54
CA HIS A 138 46.54 15.97 4.23
C HIS A 138 46.28 15.28 5.58
N LEU A 139 45.15 14.60 5.71
CA LEU A 139 44.80 13.83 6.90
C LEU A 139 45.47 12.46 6.87
N THR A 140 46.02 12.05 8.02
CA THR A 140 46.64 10.74 8.20
C THR A 140 45.82 9.89 9.17
N PRO A 141 45.69 8.57 8.95
CA PRO A 141 45.03 7.68 9.89
C PRO A 141 45.77 7.63 11.23
N GLN A 142 45.00 7.48 12.30
CA GLN A 142 45.46 7.36 13.68
C GLN A 142 44.86 6.10 14.30
N THR A 143 45.49 5.63 15.38
CA THR A 143 44.95 4.53 16.18
C THR A 143 44.14 5.07 17.35
N ASP A 144 42.88 4.65 17.48
CA ASP A 144 41.98 5.05 18.58
C ASP A 144 41.10 3.86 19.02
N THR A 145 41.58 3.11 20.00
CA THR A 145 40.86 1.97 20.58
C THR A 145 39.62 2.39 21.40
N PRO A 146 39.67 3.45 22.25
CA PRO A 146 38.49 3.89 23.00
C PRO A 146 37.26 4.20 22.16
N LEU A 147 37.44 4.74 20.95
CA LEU A 147 36.34 5.01 20.02
C LEU A 147 35.55 3.75 19.65
N VAL A 148 36.22 2.60 19.53
CA VAL A 148 35.57 1.31 19.22
C VAL A 148 34.57 0.94 20.30
N SER A 149 35.00 0.99 21.57
CA SER A 149 34.14 0.65 22.71
C SER A 149 32.96 1.63 22.88
N GLN A 150 33.10 2.88 22.44
CA GLN A 150 32.02 3.86 22.47
C GLN A 150 30.90 3.50 21.47
N TRP A 151 31.26 3.00 20.28
CA TRP A 151 30.31 2.72 19.21
C TRP A 151 29.78 1.29 19.20
N GLU A 152 30.48 0.35 19.83
CA GLU A 152 30.14 -1.09 19.83
C GLU A 152 28.66 -1.38 20.16
N PRO A 153 28.05 -0.80 21.23
CA PRO A 153 26.63 -1.04 21.51
C PRO A 153 25.69 -0.53 20.41
N THR A 154 26.04 0.60 19.80
CA THR A 154 25.25 1.19 18.70
C THR A 154 25.39 0.35 17.42
N LEU A 155 26.60 -0.14 17.11
CA LEU A 155 26.83 -1.02 15.96
C LEU A 155 26.09 -2.35 16.10
N ALA A 156 26.09 -2.95 17.30
CA ALA A 156 25.34 -4.18 17.57
C ALA A 156 23.83 -4.03 17.29
N ARG A 157 23.28 -2.82 17.47
CA ARG A 157 21.88 -2.50 17.18
C ARG A 157 21.62 -2.19 15.70
N LEU A 158 22.53 -1.45 15.05
CA LEU A 158 22.31 -0.93 13.70
C LEU A 158 22.78 -1.87 12.58
N ASN A 159 23.88 -2.62 12.79
CA ASN A 159 24.44 -3.50 11.77
C ASN A 159 23.44 -4.54 11.25
N PRO A 160 22.66 -5.25 12.11
CA PRO A 160 21.71 -6.27 11.67
C PRO A 160 20.73 -5.81 10.60
N ILE A 161 20.35 -4.52 10.62
CA ILE A 161 19.36 -3.94 9.69
C ILE A 161 19.85 -3.95 8.24
N TYR A 162 21.16 -3.81 8.01
CA TYR A 162 21.73 -3.60 6.67
C TYR A 162 22.49 -4.82 6.12
N ILE A 163 22.60 -5.92 6.88
CA ILE A 163 23.44 -7.08 6.52
C ILE A 163 23.01 -7.64 5.17
N LEU A 164 21.73 -8.00 5.03
CA LEU A 164 21.19 -8.60 3.82
C LEU A 164 21.32 -7.64 2.63
N ARG A 165 21.09 -6.35 2.85
CA ARG A 165 21.23 -5.35 1.79
C ARG A 165 22.67 -5.24 1.27
N VAL A 166 23.66 -5.25 2.15
CA VAL A 166 25.08 -5.24 1.76
C VAL A 166 25.44 -6.55 1.07
N MET A 167 25.03 -7.68 1.64
CA MET A 167 25.30 -9.01 1.10
C MET A 167 24.85 -9.16 -0.35
N ILE A 168 23.67 -8.62 -0.72
CA ILE A 168 23.15 -8.69 -2.10
C ILE A 168 24.15 -8.16 -3.13
N ASP A 169 24.87 -7.07 -2.84
CA ASP A 169 25.84 -6.48 -3.79
C ASP A 169 27.18 -7.22 -3.82
N PHE A 170 27.51 -7.99 -2.78
CA PHE A 170 28.65 -8.90 -2.80
C PHE A 170 28.34 -10.20 -3.56
N LEU A 171 27.07 -10.60 -3.61
CA LEU A 171 26.63 -11.82 -4.29
C LEU A 171 26.27 -11.60 -5.76
N SER A 172 25.64 -10.47 -6.09
CA SER A 172 25.08 -10.24 -7.42
C SER A 172 26.04 -9.49 -8.34
N PRO A 173 26.25 -9.95 -9.59
CA PRO A 173 27.02 -9.19 -10.59
C PRO A 173 26.32 -7.89 -11.04
N ASP A 174 25.01 -7.74 -10.83
CA ASP A 174 24.29 -6.46 -11.00
C ASP A 174 24.54 -5.53 -9.81
N LEU A 175 25.66 -4.82 -9.83
CA LEU A 175 26.00 -3.82 -8.81
C LEU A 175 25.03 -2.64 -8.90
N ARG A 176 24.09 -2.61 -7.94
CA ARG A 176 23.21 -1.47 -7.70
C ARG A 176 23.49 -0.96 -6.30
N PRO A 177 24.51 -0.12 -6.15
CA PRO A 177 25.04 0.17 -4.82
C PRO A 177 24.04 0.99 -4.01
N ALA A 178 24.22 0.93 -2.69
CA ALA A 178 23.45 1.71 -1.73
C ALA A 178 24.38 2.60 -0.89
N PHE A 179 23.79 3.67 -0.39
CA PHE A 179 24.31 4.55 0.64
C PHE A 179 23.20 4.78 1.67
N TYR A 180 23.51 4.56 2.93
CA TYR A 180 22.66 4.84 4.07
C TYR A 180 23.46 5.68 5.07
N ALA A 181 22.86 6.77 5.53
CA ALA A 181 23.36 7.57 6.63
C ALA A 181 22.25 7.75 7.67
N GLY A 182 22.47 7.24 8.88
CA GLY A 182 21.66 7.59 10.06
C GLY A 182 22.36 8.72 10.81
N LEU A 183 21.72 9.88 10.94
CA LEU A 183 22.27 11.10 11.52
C LEU A 183 21.52 11.46 12.80
N ASP A 184 22.26 11.77 13.87
CA ASP A 184 21.68 12.24 15.14
C ASP A 184 21.53 13.77 15.12
N GLY A 185 20.40 14.24 14.56
CA GLY A 185 20.08 15.66 14.41
C GLY A 185 19.81 16.35 15.74
N ALA A 186 20.31 17.58 15.90
CA ALA A 186 20.19 18.38 17.13
C ALA A 186 18.76 18.86 17.44
N SER A 187 17.97 19.16 16.41
CA SER A 187 16.62 19.70 16.47
C SER A 187 15.57 18.66 16.08
N THR A 188 15.84 17.86 15.04
CA THR A 188 14.89 16.85 14.53
C THR A 188 14.95 15.54 15.32
N GLY A 189 16.05 15.30 16.05
CA GLY A 189 16.40 13.96 16.50
C GLY A 189 16.93 13.10 15.34
N PRO A 190 17.03 11.76 15.53
CA PRO A 190 17.59 10.87 14.52
C PRO A 190 16.80 10.81 13.22
N PHE A 191 17.48 10.96 12.09
CA PHE A 191 16.90 10.87 10.75
C PHE A 191 17.84 10.16 9.77
N ASP A 192 17.29 9.73 8.64
CA ASP A 192 17.98 8.92 7.66
C ASP A 192 18.10 9.63 6.31
N ILE A 193 19.24 9.48 5.65
CA ILE A 193 19.43 9.76 4.23
C ILE A 193 19.79 8.45 3.54
N VAL A 194 18.99 8.05 2.55
CA VAL A 194 19.16 6.80 1.81
C VAL A 194 19.23 7.08 0.32
N VAL A 195 20.22 6.50 -0.34
CA VAL A 195 20.27 6.34 -1.79
C VAL A 195 20.43 4.85 -2.08
N ASP A 196 19.44 4.21 -2.67
CA ASP A 196 19.49 2.78 -2.98
C ASP A 196 19.02 2.52 -4.41
N GLY A 197 19.93 2.04 -5.26
CA GLY A 197 19.64 1.70 -6.66
C GLY A 197 18.64 0.57 -6.87
N ARG A 198 18.23 -0.14 -5.81
CA ARG A 198 17.24 -1.23 -5.83
C ARG A 198 15.82 -0.80 -5.44
N ARG A 199 15.63 0.44 -5.00
CA ARG A 199 14.29 1.00 -4.75
C ARG A 199 13.74 1.58 -6.05
N ASP A 200 12.41 1.62 -6.18
CA ASP A 200 11.77 2.40 -7.24
C ASP A 200 12.12 3.89 -7.06
N GLU A 201 11.87 4.42 -5.85
CA GLU A 201 12.34 5.74 -5.44
C GLU A 201 13.69 5.62 -4.73
N GLN A 202 14.76 5.85 -5.49
CA GLN A 202 16.12 5.60 -5.01
C GLN A 202 16.53 6.52 -3.86
N PHE A 203 16.06 7.77 -3.84
CA PHE A 203 16.36 8.71 -2.76
C PHE A 203 15.24 8.73 -1.72
N LEU A 204 15.61 8.61 -0.44
CA LEU A 204 14.70 8.75 0.71
C LEU A 204 15.38 9.60 1.78
N LEU A 205 14.64 10.55 2.33
CA LEU A 205 15.00 11.31 3.52
C LEU A 205 13.78 11.36 4.44
N GLY A 206 13.97 10.99 5.71
CA GLY A 206 12.88 10.92 6.67
C GLY A 206 13.35 10.42 8.03
N GLN A 207 12.40 10.13 8.90
CA GLN A 207 12.67 9.71 10.27
C GLN A 207 11.67 8.65 10.74
N THR A 208 12.10 7.77 11.65
CA THR A 208 11.19 6.87 12.35
C THR A 208 10.65 7.55 13.60
N VAL A 209 9.32 7.63 13.74
CA VAL A 209 8.63 8.24 14.88
C VAL A 209 7.68 7.24 15.53
N LYS A 210 7.69 7.18 16.86
CA LYS A 210 6.75 6.39 17.64
C LYS A 210 5.71 7.30 18.29
N THR A 211 4.44 6.98 18.09
CA THR A 211 3.29 7.68 18.68
C THR A 211 2.37 6.69 19.39
N ALA A 212 1.30 7.19 20.02
CA ALA A 212 0.25 6.33 20.56
C ALA A 212 -0.49 5.53 19.47
N ALA A 213 -0.48 6.00 18.22
CA ALA A 213 -1.14 5.35 17.09
C ALA A 213 -0.27 4.25 16.46
N GLY A 214 1.03 4.20 16.76
CA GLY A 214 1.95 3.20 16.19
C GLY A 214 3.35 3.75 15.91
N THR A 215 4.14 2.96 15.19
CA THR A 215 5.45 3.39 14.66
C THR A 215 5.27 3.77 13.19
N PHE A 216 5.72 4.96 12.83
CA PHE A 216 5.64 5.50 11.48
C PHE A 216 7.04 5.82 10.97
N TYR A 217 7.21 5.70 9.66
CA TYR A 217 8.34 6.32 8.97
C TYR A 217 7.84 7.59 8.28
N ASP A 218 8.16 8.75 8.85
CA ASP A 218 7.81 10.04 8.28
C ASP A 218 8.74 10.34 7.09
N ALA A 219 8.31 9.96 5.89
CA ALA A 219 9.03 10.20 4.65
C ALA A 219 8.93 11.68 4.23
N TRP A 220 9.87 12.50 4.67
CA TRP A 220 9.93 13.93 4.33
C TRP A 220 10.16 14.14 2.84
N THR A 221 11.01 13.33 2.23
CA THR A 221 11.08 13.24 0.78
C THR A 221 11.45 11.85 0.28
N SER A 222 10.83 11.44 -0.83
CA SER A 222 11.13 10.18 -1.52
C SER A 222 10.90 10.36 -3.02
N ARG A 223 11.92 10.10 -3.85
CA ARG A 223 11.82 10.32 -5.30
C ARG A 223 12.76 9.46 -6.12
N ARG A 224 12.40 9.31 -7.39
CA ARG A 224 13.31 8.80 -8.43
C ARG A 224 14.45 9.79 -8.69
N MET A 225 15.65 9.26 -8.87
CA MET A 225 16.85 10.01 -9.25
C MET A 225 17.10 9.89 -10.76
N ALA A 226 17.24 11.02 -11.45
CA ALA A 226 17.44 11.03 -12.90
C ALA A 226 18.82 10.45 -13.30
N GLU A 227 19.79 10.48 -12.38
CA GLU A 227 21.15 10.01 -12.59
C GLU A 227 21.28 8.47 -12.45
N LEU A 228 20.29 7.81 -11.86
CA LEU A 228 20.29 6.37 -11.63
C LEU A 228 19.26 5.69 -12.54
N PRO A 229 19.61 4.53 -13.13
CA PRO A 229 18.65 3.77 -13.93
C PRO A 229 17.50 3.28 -13.04
N ALA A 230 16.30 3.24 -13.60
CA ALA A 230 15.14 2.66 -12.94
C ALA A 230 15.44 1.23 -12.46
N TYR A 231 14.86 0.86 -11.33
CA TYR A 231 14.92 -0.52 -10.87
C TYR A 231 14.07 -1.41 -11.75
N VAL A 232 14.69 -2.46 -12.29
CA VAL A 232 13.98 -3.48 -13.06
C VAL A 232 13.89 -4.70 -12.18
N ILE A 233 12.66 -5.17 -11.95
CA ILE A 233 12.39 -6.34 -11.12
C ILE A 233 13.09 -7.55 -11.77
N PRO A 234 14.00 -8.23 -11.05
CA PRO A 234 14.88 -9.22 -11.66
C PRO A 234 14.22 -10.58 -11.92
N PHE A 235 13.11 -10.87 -11.25
CA PHE A 235 12.42 -12.16 -11.30
C PHE A 235 10.92 -11.93 -11.36
N GLN A 236 10.21 -12.77 -12.12
CA GLN A 236 8.76 -12.76 -12.19
C GLN A 236 8.23 -14.15 -11.84
N ALA A 237 7.27 -14.23 -10.94
CA ALA A 237 6.54 -15.47 -10.71
C ALA A 237 5.57 -15.74 -11.87
N LEU A 238 5.57 -16.97 -12.39
CA LEU A 238 4.66 -17.39 -13.46
C LEU A 238 3.54 -18.29 -12.94
N HIS A 239 3.90 -19.17 -12.00
CA HIS A 239 3.00 -20.20 -11.49
C HIS A 239 3.35 -20.60 -10.06
N TYR A 240 2.33 -20.81 -9.24
CA TYR A 240 2.41 -21.37 -7.91
C TYR A 240 1.64 -22.68 -7.85
N SER A 241 2.29 -23.73 -7.34
CA SER A 241 1.65 -24.97 -6.91
C SER A 241 1.78 -25.06 -5.40
N LEU A 242 0.68 -24.92 -4.68
CA LEU A 242 0.64 -24.86 -3.22
C LEU A 242 -0.07 -26.09 -2.67
N GLU A 243 0.64 -26.90 -1.88
CA GLU A 243 0.08 -28.01 -1.14
C GLU A 243 0.11 -27.70 0.35
N SER A 244 -1.06 -27.60 0.96
CA SER A 244 -1.22 -27.10 2.33
C SER A 244 -2.05 -28.05 3.18
N SER A 245 -1.57 -28.36 4.37
CA SER A 245 -2.26 -29.17 5.38
C SER A 245 -2.52 -28.34 6.63
N ILE A 246 -3.79 -28.15 6.94
CA ILE A 246 -4.26 -27.46 8.13
C ILE A 246 -4.51 -28.52 9.21
N LEU A 247 -3.76 -28.41 10.30
CA LEU A 247 -3.79 -29.36 11.39
C LEU A 247 -4.92 -29.03 12.39
N PRO A 248 -5.35 -29.98 13.24
CA PRO A 248 -6.44 -29.77 14.21
C PRO A 248 -6.21 -28.65 15.23
N ASN A 249 -4.95 -28.27 15.47
CA ASN A 249 -4.54 -27.15 16.33
C ASN A 249 -4.48 -25.80 15.58
N ASN A 250 -5.00 -25.75 14.35
CA ASN A 250 -5.00 -24.61 13.43
C ASN A 250 -3.60 -24.17 12.96
N SER A 251 -2.56 -25.01 13.09
CA SER A 251 -1.30 -24.74 12.39
C SER A 251 -1.36 -25.19 10.93
N LEU A 252 -0.55 -24.57 10.10
CA LEU A 252 -0.38 -24.86 8.68
C LEU A 252 0.97 -25.56 8.48
N GLU A 253 0.99 -26.64 7.72
CA GLU A 253 2.18 -27.23 7.12
C GLU A 253 2.02 -27.19 5.60
N ALA A 254 3.00 -26.65 4.88
CA ALA A 254 2.84 -26.41 3.46
C ALA A 254 4.12 -26.63 2.66
N THR A 255 3.91 -27.05 1.41
CA THR A 255 4.91 -27.04 0.35
C THR A 255 4.45 -26.07 -0.74
N ALA A 256 5.32 -25.15 -1.12
CA ALA A 256 5.08 -24.26 -2.26
C ALA A 256 6.12 -24.53 -3.34
N ALA A 257 5.67 -24.78 -4.58
CA ALA A 257 6.54 -24.77 -5.74
C ALA A 257 6.23 -23.53 -6.58
N VAL A 258 7.25 -22.71 -6.82
CA VAL A 258 7.13 -21.43 -7.55
C VAL A 258 7.95 -21.52 -8.83
N ARG A 259 7.28 -21.46 -9.99
CA ARG A 259 7.94 -21.35 -11.29
C ARG A 259 8.20 -19.88 -11.57
N ILE A 260 9.46 -19.56 -11.82
CA ILE A 260 9.98 -18.20 -11.89
C ILE A 260 10.67 -18.00 -13.23
N ARG A 261 10.56 -16.80 -13.81
CA ARG A 261 11.36 -16.35 -14.95
C ARG A 261 12.36 -15.28 -14.52
N ALA A 262 13.62 -15.46 -14.89
CA ALA A 262 14.64 -14.43 -14.73
C ALA A 262 14.47 -13.32 -15.79
N GLN A 263 14.28 -12.08 -15.38
CA GLN A 263 14.04 -10.94 -16.28
C GLN A 263 15.33 -10.26 -16.75
N THR A 264 16.36 -10.22 -15.89
CA THR A 264 17.61 -9.46 -16.16
C THR A 264 18.83 -10.34 -16.40
N GLY A 265 18.83 -11.57 -15.89
CA GLY A 265 19.93 -12.52 -16.00
C GLY A 265 21.17 -12.19 -15.16
N LYS A 266 21.07 -11.26 -14.20
CA LYS A 266 22.20 -10.78 -13.40
C LYS A 266 22.00 -10.86 -11.89
N ALA A 267 20.78 -11.11 -11.42
CA ALA A 267 20.49 -11.21 -10.00
C ALA A 267 20.64 -12.65 -9.51
N ARG A 268 21.06 -12.82 -8.26
CA ARG A 268 21.13 -14.12 -7.57
C ARG A 268 20.24 -14.20 -6.33
N VAL A 269 19.75 -13.05 -5.84
CA VAL A 269 18.96 -12.97 -4.62
C VAL A 269 17.52 -12.66 -4.98
N MET A 270 16.61 -13.49 -4.49
CA MET A 270 15.16 -13.28 -4.56
C MET A 270 14.65 -12.94 -3.16
N ALA A 271 13.80 -11.91 -3.08
CA ALA A 271 13.09 -11.56 -1.86
C ALA A 271 11.63 -12.00 -2.02
N PHE A 272 11.16 -12.81 -1.08
CA PHE A 272 9.78 -13.24 -0.96
C PHE A 272 9.17 -12.58 0.27
N GLU A 273 7.88 -12.26 0.18
CA GLU A 273 7.07 -11.96 1.35
C GLU A 273 6.55 -13.27 1.94
N LEU A 274 6.71 -13.46 3.25
CA LEU A 274 6.21 -14.61 3.99
C LEU A 274 6.03 -14.21 5.44
N SER A 275 4.84 -14.46 5.99
CA SER A 275 4.51 -14.13 7.37
C SER A 275 5.57 -14.68 8.33
N ARG A 276 6.03 -13.84 9.25
CA ARG A 276 6.92 -14.20 10.36
C ARG A 276 6.37 -15.34 11.24
N ALA A 277 5.07 -15.57 11.20
CA ALA A 277 4.41 -16.67 11.90
C ALA A 277 4.59 -18.03 11.21
N LEU A 278 5.22 -18.07 10.04
CA LEU A 278 5.60 -19.27 9.28
C LEU A 278 7.12 -19.38 9.24
N THR A 279 7.65 -20.54 9.66
CA THR A 279 9.07 -20.85 9.62
C THR A 279 9.37 -21.73 8.40
N VAL A 280 10.37 -21.33 7.61
CA VAL A 280 10.87 -22.12 6.49
C VAL A 280 11.89 -23.12 7.00
N ASP A 281 11.64 -24.41 6.78
CA ASP A 281 12.58 -25.47 7.16
C ASP A 281 13.57 -25.76 6.01
N ARG A 282 13.14 -25.59 4.75
CA ARG A 282 13.94 -25.95 3.58
C ARG A 282 13.52 -25.19 2.33
N VAL A 283 14.49 -24.76 1.54
CA VAL A 283 14.32 -24.28 0.17
C VAL A 283 15.21 -25.11 -0.77
N THR A 284 14.66 -25.59 -1.88
CA THR A 284 15.43 -26.32 -2.91
C THR A 284 15.18 -25.74 -4.29
N GLY A 285 16.17 -25.86 -5.18
CA GLY A 285 16.02 -25.49 -6.59
C GLY A 285 15.42 -26.61 -7.44
N GLU A 286 15.56 -26.46 -8.76
CA GLU A 286 14.84 -27.26 -9.76
C GLU A 286 15.20 -28.75 -9.74
N HIS A 287 16.41 -29.09 -9.30
CA HIS A 287 16.92 -30.46 -9.23
C HIS A 287 16.95 -30.99 -7.78
N GLY A 288 16.29 -30.31 -6.85
CA GLY A 288 16.22 -30.69 -5.44
C GLY A 288 17.46 -30.35 -4.62
N GLU A 289 18.40 -29.61 -5.20
CA GLU A 289 19.58 -29.09 -4.51
C GLU A 289 19.17 -28.05 -3.45
N PRO A 290 19.76 -28.08 -2.24
CA PRO A 290 19.45 -27.11 -1.20
C PRO A 290 19.95 -25.71 -1.58
N LEU A 291 19.14 -24.70 -1.28
CA LEU A 291 19.49 -23.29 -1.48
C LEU A 291 19.65 -22.60 -0.13
N ALA A 292 20.60 -21.66 -0.05
CA ALA A 292 20.75 -20.81 1.11
C ALA A 292 19.57 -19.82 1.18
N PHE A 293 19.04 -19.59 2.38
CA PHE A 293 17.97 -18.64 2.63
C PHE A 293 18.14 -17.95 3.98
N PHE A 294 17.50 -16.80 4.13
CA PHE A 294 17.57 -15.98 5.33
C PHE A 294 16.17 -15.60 5.77
N GLN A 295 15.83 -15.88 7.03
CA GLN A 295 14.54 -15.56 7.62
C GLN A 295 14.70 -15.19 9.10
N ASN A 296 14.63 -13.88 9.41
CA ASN A 296 14.74 -13.38 10.79
C ASN A 296 15.97 -13.93 11.56
N GLU A 297 17.12 -13.98 10.90
CA GLU A 297 18.35 -14.53 11.48
C GLU A 297 18.71 -13.94 12.85
N GLY A 298 19.14 -14.81 13.77
CA GLY A 298 19.56 -14.41 15.11
C GLY A 298 18.43 -14.00 16.05
N MET A 299 17.16 -14.07 15.63
CA MET A 299 16.00 -13.75 16.47
C MET A 299 15.36 -15.01 17.06
N ASN A 300 14.93 -14.93 18.32
CA ASN A 300 14.08 -15.94 18.93
C ASN A 300 12.59 -15.68 18.66
N LEU A 301 11.70 -16.63 18.99
CA LEU A 301 10.26 -16.52 18.72
C LEU A 301 9.60 -15.28 19.34
N GLN A 302 10.03 -14.85 20.53
CA GLN A 302 9.49 -13.65 21.16
C GLN A 302 9.89 -12.39 20.40
N GLU A 303 11.13 -12.34 19.92
CA GLU A 303 11.66 -11.24 19.10
C GLU A 303 10.97 -11.20 17.73
N ILE A 304 10.82 -12.35 17.07
CA ILE A 304 10.10 -12.47 15.79
C ILE A 304 8.67 -11.94 15.95
N ASN A 305 7.95 -12.39 16.98
CA ASN A 305 6.58 -11.93 17.24
C ASN A 305 6.49 -10.43 17.54
N ALA A 306 7.50 -9.86 18.21
CA ALA A 306 7.48 -8.45 18.58
C ALA A 306 7.93 -7.51 17.45
N HIS A 307 8.94 -7.90 16.67
CA HIS A 307 9.62 -7.02 15.71
C HIS A 307 10.34 -7.76 14.56
N GLY A 308 9.99 -9.02 14.30
CA GLY A 308 10.42 -9.70 13.08
C GLY A 308 9.98 -8.96 11.81
N ASN A 309 10.38 -9.47 10.66
CA ASN A 309 9.88 -9.02 9.37
C ASN A 309 9.22 -10.19 8.64
N ASP A 310 8.32 -9.85 7.73
CA ASP A 310 7.60 -10.79 6.88
C ASP A 310 8.37 -10.98 5.56
N SER A 311 9.70 -11.13 5.63
CA SER A 311 10.58 -11.27 4.47
C SER A 311 11.41 -12.55 4.52
N LEU A 312 11.59 -13.17 3.37
CA LEU A 312 12.40 -14.36 3.14
C LEU A 312 13.32 -14.12 1.94
N TYR A 313 14.63 -14.22 2.14
CA TYR A 313 15.60 -14.06 1.05
C TYR A 313 16.14 -15.42 0.63
N VAL A 314 16.12 -15.73 -0.66
CA VAL A 314 16.66 -16.97 -1.23
C VAL A 314 17.81 -16.65 -2.18
N ILE A 315 18.90 -17.42 -2.09
CA ILE A 315 20.12 -17.17 -2.84
C ILE A 315 20.39 -18.32 -3.81
N LEU A 316 20.45 -17.97 -5.10
CA LEU A 316 20.80 -18.87 -6.17
C LEU A 316 22.32 -19.09 -6.25
N PRO A 317 22.76 -20.33 -6.56
CA PRO A 317 24.18 -20.64 -6.69
C PRO A 317 24.84 -19.82 -7.80
N ALA A 318 24.13 -19.51 -8.88
CA ALA A 318 24.59 -18.64 -9.96
C ALA A 318 23.44 -17.79 -10.50
N ALA A 319 23.74 -16.71 -11.21
CA ALA A 319 22.72 -15.90 -11.86
C ALA A 319 22.12 -16.71 -13.03
N PRO A 320 20.80 -16.95 -13.06
CA PRO A 320 20.16 -17.63 -14.19
C PRO A 320 20.25 -16.76 -15.44
N LEU A 321 20.19 -17.36 -16.62
CA LEU A 321 20.20 -16.62 -17.88
C LEU A 321 18.91 -15.79 -18.01
N GLN A 322 18.99 -14.67 -18.74
CA GLN A 322 17.80 -13.88 -19.04
C GLN A 322 16.75 -14.73 -19.77
N ASN A 323 15.50 -14.61 -19.36
CA ASN A 323 14.34 -15.40 -19.78
C ASN A 323 14.39 -16.90 -19.42
N GLN A 324 15.41 -17.35 -18.68
CA GLN A 324 15.41 -18.72 -18.15
C GLN A 324 14.28 -18.87 -17.14
N GLU A 325 13.53 -19.96 -17.28
CA GLU A 325 12.57 -20.41 -16.29
C GLU A 325 13.17 -21.50 -15.42
N PHE A 326 12.84 -21.49 -14.13
CA PHE A 326 13.25 -22.50 -13.15
C PHE A 326 12.21 -22.58 -12.04
N THR A 327 12.26 -23.61 -11.21
CA THR A 327 11.31 -23.80 -10.10
C THR A 327 12.05 -23.84 -8.77
N LEU A 328 11.51 -23.14 -7.78
CA LEU A 328 11.92 -23.27 -6.38
C LEU A 328 10.85 -24.02 -5.60
N GLN A 329 11.28 -24.85 -4.66
CA GLN A 329 10.40 -25.53 -3.73
C GLN A 329 10.69 -25.09 -2.29
N PHE A 330 9.65 -24.78 -1.56
CA PHE A 330 9.69 -24.34 -0.17
C PHE A 330 8.95 -25.34 0.69
N HIS A 331 9.49 -25.65 1.87
CA HIS A 331 8.78 -26.33 2.94
C HIS A 331 8.74 -25.43 4.15
N TYR A 332 7.54 -25.16 4.66
CA TYR A 332 7.32 -24.23 5.76
C TYR A 332 6.12 -24.63 6.61
N ARG A 333 6.11 -24.15 7.85
CA ARG A 333 5.05 -24.44 8.82
C ARG A 333 4.92 -23.35 9.86
N GLY A 334 3.76 -23.25 10.47
CA GLY A 334 3.53 -22.28 11.54
C GLY A 334 2.06 -22.02 11.78
N LYS A 335 1.73 -20.89 12.40
CA LYS A 335 0.35 -20.58 12.80
C LYS A 335 -0.11 -19.24 12.26
N VAL A 336 -0.87 -19.31 11.18
CA VAL A 336 -1.48 -18.14 10.51
C VAL A 336 -3.00 -18.11 10.62
N ILE A 337 -3.58 -19.15 11.22
CA ILE A 337 -5.02 -19.25 11.47
C ILE A 337 -5.27 -18.91 12.93
N GLU A 338 -6.02 -17.84 13.13
CA GLU A 338 -6.39 -17.32 14.44
C GLU A 338 -7.78 -17.82 14.85
N ASP A 339 -7.97 -17.98 16.16
CA ASP A 339 -9.26 -18.31 16.76
C ASP A 339 -9.75 -17.06 17.51
N ALA A 340 -10.77 -16.41 16.96
CA ALA A 340 -11.39 -15.22 17.53
C ALA A 340 -12.38 -15.54 18.68
N GLY A 341 -12.39 -16.80 19.14
CA GLY A 341 -13.29 -17.35 20.14
C GLY A 341 -14.58 -17.90 19.53
N ASN A 342 -15.27 -18.75 20.30
CA ASN A 342 -16.49 -19.45 19.88
C ASN A 342 -16.34 -20.31 18.61
N GLY A 343 -15.11 -20.75 18.28
CA GLY A 343 -14.84 -21.52 17.08
C GLY A 343 -14.87 -20.69 15.79
N VAL A 344 -14.88 -19.35 15.89
CA VAL A 344 -14.74 -18.44 14.75
C VAL A 344 -13.26 -18.35 14.38
N LEU A 345 -12.92 -18.91 13.23
CA LEU A 345 -11.57 -18.91 12.69
C LEU A 345 -11.42 -17.87 11.59
N PHE A 346 -10.20 -17.36 11.42
CA PHE A 346 -9.82 -16.57 10.24
C PHE A 346 -8.32 -16.70 9.95
N VAL A 347 -7.93 -16.43 8.71
CA VAL A 347 -6.53 -16.46 8.27
C VAL A 347 -5.95 -15.05 8.38
N GLY A 348 -5.07 -14.82 9.36
CA GLY A 348 -4.46 -13.52 9.62
C GLY A 348 -3.36 -13.15 8.61
N ALA A 349 -2.64 -14.15 8.08
CA ALA A 349 -1.53 -13.94 7.15
C ALA A 349 -1.95 -13.72 5.68
N ARG A 350 -3.06 -13.01 5.45
CA ARG A 350 -3.63 -12.53 4.17
C ARG A 350 -2.85 -12.91 2.89
N GLU A 351 -2.01 -12.04 2.33
CA GLU A 351 -1.17 -12.26 1.14
C GLU A 351 0.14 -13.02 1.42
N SER A 352 0.50 -13.20 2.70
CA SER A 352 1.82 -13.67 3.15
C SER A 352 1.80 -15.10 3.73
N TRP A 353 0.72 -15.86 3.53
CA TRP A 353 0.60 -17.25 4.01
C TRP A 353 1.38 -18.26 3.16
N TYR A 354 1.94 -17.82 2.03
CA TYR A 354 2.85 -18.54 1.16
C TYR A 354 4.01 -17.61 0.76
N PRO A 355 5.15 -18.15 0.27
CA PRO A 355 6.25 -17.32 -0.23
C PRO A 355 5.80 -16.56 -1.49
N HIS A 356 5.35 -15.33 -1.33
CA HIS A 356 4.92 -14.45 -2.44
C HIS A 356 6.13 -13.73 -3.02
N LEU A 357 6.24 -13.67 -4.36
CA LEU A 357 7.35 -13.04 -5.06
C LEU A 357 6.84 -11.85 -5.85
N GLY A 358 7.47 -10.69 -5.67
CA GLY A 358 7.16 -9.47 -6.43
C GLY A 358 6.19 -8.54 -5.70
N ASP A 359 5.68 -7.56 -6.43
CA ASP A 359 4.66 -6.62 -5.93
C ASP A 359 3.27 -7.31 -5.91
N PRO A 360 2.35 -6.94 -5.00
CA PRO A 360 0.99 -7.46 -5.00
C PRO A 360 0.19 -7.23 -6.29
N ALA A 361 0.66 -6.37 -7.21
CA ALA A 361 0.08 -6.19 -8.55
C ALA A 361 0.66 -7.12 -9.64
N GLU A 362 1.60 -8.03 -9.32
CA GLU A 362 2.14 -9.00 -10.28
C GLU A 362 1.25 -10.24 -10.43
N PHE A 363 0.90 -10.57 -11.68
CA PHE A 363 -0.04 -11.67 -11.97
C PHE A 363 0.66 -13.02 -12.19
N ALA A 364 0.20 -14.05 -11.48
CA ALA A 364 0.63 -15.44 -11.64
C ALA A 364 -0.58 -16.39 -11.70
N THR A 365 -0.34 -17.63 -12.13
CA THR A 365 -1.37 -18.69 -12.06
C THR A 365 -1.18 -19.55 -10.82
N TYR A 366 -2.25 -20.10 -10.26
CA TYR A 366 -2.21 -20.89 -9.03
C TYR A 366 -2.92 -22.23 -9.18
N ASP A 367 -2.30 -23.25 -8.60
CA ASP A 367 -2.83 -24.60 -8.39
C ASP A 367 -2.74 -24.89 -6.88
N LEU A 368 -3.90 -25.04 -6.23
CA LEU A 368 -4.02 -25.04 -4.77
C LEU A 368 -4.63 -26.35 -4.28
N MET A 369 -3.88 -27.09 -3.48
CA MET A 369 -4.32 -28.31 -2.81
C MET A 369 -4.37 -28.07 -1.32
N PHE A 370 -5.53 -28.26 -0.71
CA PHE A 370 -5.69 -28.17 0.73
C PHE A 370 -6.08 -29.53 1.33
N ARG A 371 -5.54 -29.80 2.52
CA ARG A 371 -6.02 -30.82 3.46
C ARG A 371 -6.44 -30.12 4.75
N TRP A 372 -7.64 -30.34 5.25
CA TRP A 372 -8.13 -29.64 6.43
C TRP A 372 -9.10 -30.49 7.27
N PRO A 373 -9.36 -30.15 8.54
CA PRO A 373 -10.27 -30.91 9.40
C PRO A 373 -11.68 -30.98 8.82
N ARG A 374 -12.26 -32.18 8.75
CA ARG A 374 -13.56 -32.45 8.10
C ARG A 374 -14.72 -31.61 8.63
N ARG A 375 -14.66 -31.17 9.89
CA ARG A 375 -15.69 -30.30 10.52
C ARG A 375 -15.76 -28.90 9.91
N LEU A 376 -14.66 -28.42 9.31
CA LEU A 376 -14.56 -27.09 8.75
C LEU A 376 -14.90 -27.09 7.26
N ARG A 377 -15.45 -25.97 6.79
CA ARG A 377 -15.58 -25.65 5.38
C ARG A 377 -14.46 -24.71 4.99
N LEU A 378 -13.77 -25.03 3.91
CA LEU A 378 -12.72 -24.20 3.32
C LEU A 378 -13.22 -23.56 2.04
N VAL A 379 -12.92 -22.27 1.89
CA VAL A 379 -13.15 -21.47 0.68
C VAL A 379 -11.80 -20.94 0.22
N ALA A 380 -11.55 -20.94 -1.07
CA ALA A 380 -10.28 -20.50 -1.63
C ALA A 380 -10.50 -19.81 -2.97
N THR A 381 -9.50 -19.02 -3.34
CA THR A 381 -9.38 -18.40 -4.65
C THR A 381 -9.30 -19.45 -5.77
N GLY A 382 -9.92 -19.16 -6.91
CA GLY A 382 -9.95 -20.05 -8.07
C GLY A 382 -11.15 -21.00 -8.09
N SER A 383 -11.26 -21.78 -9.17
CA SER A 383 -12.36 -22.72 -9.38
C SER A 383 -12.06 -24.04 -8.66
N LYS A 384 -13.01 -24.50 -7.84
CA LYS A 384 -12.91 -25.80 -7.16
C LYS A 384 -13.09 -26.93 -8.17
N LEU A 385 -12.06 -27.77 -8.33
CA LEU A 385 -12.04 -28.88 -9.27
C LEU A 385 -12.58 -30.17 -8.65
N ASP A 386 -12.11 -30.53 -7.46
CA ASP A 386 -12.61 -31.65 -6.67
C ASP A 386 -12.54 -31.39 -5.17
N GLU A 387 -13.37 -32.13 -4.44
CA GLU A 387 -13.31 -32.23 -2.98
C GLU A 387 -13.69 -33.66 -2.59
N ARG A 388 -12.93 -34.25 -1.66
CA ARG A 388 -13.18 -35.59 -1.13
C ARG A 388 -12.89 -35.65 0.36
N GLU A 389 -13.56 -36.58 1.04
CA GLU A 389 -13.25 -36.91 2.43
C GLU A 389 -12.14 -37.95 2.49
N ASP A 390 -11.21 -37.77 3.42
CA ASP A 390 -10.07 -38.65 3.69
C ASP A 390 -9.94 -38.84 5.21
N GLY A 391 -10.73 -39.77 5.75
CA GLY A 391 -10.87 -39.98 7.20
C GLY A 391 -11.45 -38.78 7.93
N GLU A 392 -10.69 -38.24 8.90
CA GLU A 392 -11.04 -37.04 9.67
C GLU A 392 -10.68 -35.73 8.95
N LEU A 393 -10.10 -35.82 7.76
CA LEU A 393 -9.74 -34.69 6.92
C LEU A 393 -10.61 -34.63 5.67
N ARG A 394 -10.63 -33.45 5.06
CA ARG A 394 -11.06 -33.23 3.67
C ARG A 394 -9.84 -32.84 2.85
N VAL A 395 -9.88 -33.24 1.58
CA VAL A 395 -8.90 -32.82 0.57
C VAL A 395 -9.65 -32.13 -0.54
N GLY A 396 -9.15 -30.99 -1.00
CA GLY A 396 -9.76 -30.23 -2.07
C GLY A 396 -8.72 -29.60 -2.97
N HIS A 397 -9.10 -29.42 -4.23
CA HIS A 397 -8.27 -28.89 -5.30
C HIS A 397 -8.94 -27.66 -5.91
N TRP A 398 -8.23 -26.54 -5.97
CA TRP A 398 -8.64 -25.33 -6.66
C TRP A 398 -7.60 -24.94 -7.69
N LYS A 399 -8.06 -24.33 -8.78
CA LYS A 399 -7.18 -23.82 -9.83
C LYS A 399 -7.67 -22.51 -10.39
N THR A 400 -6.76 -21.58 -10.63
CA THR A 400 -7.10 -20.31 -11.27
C THR A 400 -7.19 -20.49 -12.77
N GLU A 401 -8.26 -19.98 -13.36
CA GLU A 401 -8.47 -20.03 -14.82
C GLU A 401 -7.67 -18.97 -15.57
N LYS A 402 -7.41 -17.85 -14.89
CA LYS A 402 -6.66 -16.70 -15.41
C LYS A 402 -5.56 -16.34 -14.42
N PRO A 403 -4.51 -15.63 -14.84
CA PRO A 403 -3.54 -15.06 -13.93
C PRO A 403 -4.22 -14.11 -12.93
N ILE A 404 -3.79 -14.15 -11.69
CA ILE A 404 -4.29 -13.32 -10.60
C ILE A 404 -3.11 -12.81 -9.76
N ALA A 405 -3.31 -11.71 -9.04
CA ALA A 405 -2.24 -11.05 -8.30
C ALA A 405 -1.93 -11.70 -6.94
N VAL A 406 -2.96 -12.30 -6.34
CA VAL A 406 -2.90 -12.92 -5.01
C VAL A 406 -3.86 -14.08 -4.92
N ALA A 407 -3.46 -15.13 -4.19
CA ALA A 407 -4.33 -16.23 -3.83
C ALA A 407 -4.52 -16.28 -2.32
N GLY A 408 -5.72 -16.61 -1.88
CA GLY A 408 -5.90 -16.97 -0.48
C GLY A 408 -7.13 -17.80 -0.21
N PHE A 409 -7.32 -18.12 1.06
CA PHE A 409 -8.33 -19.07 1.53
C PHE A 409 -8.82 -18.69 2.92
N ASN A 410 -10.08 -18.99 3.22
CA ASN A 410 -10.65 -18.88 4.56
C ASN A 410 -11.28 -20.20 4.97
N LEU A 411 -11.51 -20.37 6.27
CA LEU A 411 -12.14 -21.57 6.80
C LEU A 411 -12.89 -21.31 8.09
N GLY A 412 -13.94 -22.10 8.31
CA GLY A 412 -14.72 -22.03 9.53
C GLY A 412 -15.86 -23.04 9.54
N GLU A 413 -16.63 -23.04 10.63
CA GLU A 413 -17.85 -23.82 10.73
C GLU A 413 -19.02 -23.07 10.07
N TYR A 414 -18.96 -22.95 8.75
CA TYR A 414 -19.86 -22.10 8.01
C TYR A 414 -21.25 -22.71 7.78
N ALA A 415 -22.27 -21.87 7.93
CA ALA A 415 -23.49 -21.95 7.14
C ALA A 415 -23.23 -21.35 5.75
N SER A 416 -23.96 -21.78 4.72
CA SER A 416 -23.80 -21.23 3.37
C SER A 416 -25.12 -21.09 2.62
N SER A 417 -25.15 -20.17 1.65
CA SER A 417 -26.21 -20.02 0.66
C SER A 417 -25.59 -19.64 -0.67
N SER A 418 -26.18 -20.12 -1.76
CA SER A 418 -25.74 -19.79 -3.12
C SER A 418 -26.83 -19.04 -3.87
N VAL A 419 -26.44 -18.06 -4.68
CA VAL A 419 -27.29 -17.39 -5.67
C VAL A 419 -26.67 -17.66 -7.04
N THR A 420 -27.44 -18.20 -7.97
CA THR A 420 -26.95 -18.53 -9.32
C THR A 420 -27.64 -17.64 -10.33
N SER A 421 -26.85 -16.99 -11.17
CA SER A 421 -27.28 -16.12 -12.26
C SER A 421 -26.70 -16.61 -13.58
N SER A 422 -27.10 -16.03 -14.71
CA SER A 422 -26.67 -16.51 -16.03
C SER A 422 -25.19 -16.20 -16.28
N GLY A 423 -24.30 -17.12 -15.92
CA GLY A 423 -22.86 -17.03 -16.19
C GLY A 423 -21.96 -17.15 -14.97
N HIS A 424 -22.52 -16.95 -13.76
CA HIS A 424 -21.77 -17.03 -12.50
C HIS A 424 -22.64 -17.48 -11.31
N SER A 425 -21.98 -17.88 -10.23
CA SER A 425 -22.58 -18.10 -8.92
C SER A 425 -21.95 -17.24 -7.83
N ILE A 426 -22.76 -16.86 -6.84
CA ILE A 426 -22.33 -16.18 -5.62
C ILE A 426 -22.55 -17.15 -4.45
N ASP A 427 -21.46 -17.61 -3.84
CA ASP A 427 -21.49 -18.50 -2.67
C ASP A 427 -21.17 -17.70 -1.42
N VAL A 428 -22.18 -17.47 -0.58
CA VAL A 428 -22.01 -16.73 0.68
C VAL A 428 -21.88 -17.71 1.83
N TYR A 429 -20.87 -17.48 2.67
CA TYR A 429 -20.56 -18.23 3.87
C TYR A 429 -20.69 -17.30 5.08
N ALA A 430 -21.12 -17.85 6.20
CA ALA A 430 -21.23 -17.12 7.46
C ALA A 430 -20.92 -18.04 8.64
N ASN A 431 -20.27 -17.51 9.65
CA ASN A 431 -20.10 -18.22 10.92
C ASN A 431 -21.47 -18.48 11.57
N ARG A 432 -21.63 -19.65 12.18
CA ARG A 432 -22.85 -19.98 12.94
C ARG A 432 -22.94 -19.18 14.23
N GLU A 433 -21.79 -18.92 14.85
CA GLU A 433 -21.61 -18.14 16.07
C GLU A 433 -20.90 -16.81 15.75
N LEU A 434 -21.00 -15.86 16.69
CA LEU A 434 -20.24 -14.61 16.65
C LEU A 434 -18.86 -14.78 17.29
N GLU A 435 -17.86 -14.04 16.82
CA GLU A 435 -16.59 -13.96 17.52
C GLU A 435 -16.78 -13.43 18.95
N GLN A 436 -15.94 -13.89 19.87
CA GLN A 436 -16.12 -13.63 21.31
C GLN A 436 -16.18 -12.14 21.63
N SER A 437 -15.34 -11.34 20.95
CA SER A 437 -15.29 -9.89 21.14
C SER A 437 -16.60 -9.21 20.78
N LEU A 438 -17.27 -9.65 19.71
CA LEU A 438 -18.54 -9.10 19.25
C LEU A 438 -19.70 -9.59 20.10
N GLN A 439 -19.68 -10.87 20.51
CA GLN A 439 -20.66 -11.41 21.47
C GLN A 439 -20.62 -10.63 22.79
N ASN A 440 -19.42 -10.28 23.28
CA ASN A 440 -19.27 -9.48 24.49
C ASN A 440 -19.89 -8.08 24.36
N ARG A 441 -19.82 -7.46 23.18
CA ARG A 441 -20.46 -6.15 22.90
C ARG A 441 -21.98 -6.23 22.85
N LEU A 442 -22.52 -7.36 22.39
CA LEU A 442 -23.96 -7.58 22.24
C LEU A 442 -24.63 -8.11 23.51
N THR A 443 -23.84 -8.63 24.44
CA THR A 443 -24.31 -9.08 25.74
C THR A 443 -24.67 -7.84 26.57
N PRO A 444 -25.90 -7.74 27.09
CA PRO A 444 -26.29 -6.60 27.91
C PRO A 444 -25.32 -6.45 29.09
N SER A 445 -24.80 -5.24 29.32
CA SER A 445 -24.28 -4.92 30.65
C SER A 445 -25.41 -5.12 31.65
N PRO A 446 -25.17 -5.71 32.84
CA PRO A 446 -26.21 -5.85 33.86
C PRO A 446 -26.61 -4.45 34.36
N ALA A 447 -27.53 -3.79 33.66
CA ALA A 447 -28.02 -2.47 34.02
C ALA A 447 -29.31 -2.58 34.85
N GLU A 448 -29.28 -1.90 36.01
CA GLU A 448 -30.42 -1.34 36.73
C GLU A 448 -31.68 -2.22 36.86
N GLY A 449 -31.53 -3.39 37.47
CA GLY A 449 -32.70 -4.06 38.05
C GLY A 449 -33.29 -3.23 39.20
N ILE A 450 -34.61 -3.30 39.37
CA ILE A 450 -35.30 -2.74 40.54
C ILE A 450 -34.73 -3.43 41.78
N ALA A 451 -34.23 -2.65 42.75
CA ALA A 451 -33.83 -3.18 44.04
C ALA A 451 -35.09 -3.66 44.77
N VAL A 452 -35.23 -4.97 44.93
CA VAL A 452 -36.28 -5.52 45.78
C VAL A 452 -35.78 -5.44 47.23
N PRO A 453 -36.44 -4.69 48.12
CA PRO A 453 -36.03 -4.64 49.51
C PRO A 453 -36.19 -6.03 50.14
N SER A 454 -35.14 -6.50 50.81
CA SER A 454 -35.21 -7.74 51.57
C SER A 454 -36.10 -7.55 52.79
N THR A 455 -36.93 -8.55 53.11
CA THR A 455 -37.75 -8.56 54.34
C THR A 455 -36.93 -8.87 55.59
N ILE A 456 -35.64 -9.19 55.44
CA ILE A 456 -34.69 -9.47 56.52
C ILE A 456 -33.82 -8.24 56.75
N PHE A 457 -33.88 -7.68 57.97
CA PHE A 457 -33.04 -6.56 58.40
C PHE A 457 -31.55 -6.95 58.28
N GLY A 458 -30.81 -6.26 57.41
CA GLY A 458 -29.35 -6.43 57.22
C GLY A 458 -28.91 -7.27 56.02
N ALA A 459 -29.83 -7.83 55.22
CA ALA A 459 -29.48 -8.58 54.01
C ALA A 459 -29.35 -7.67 52.77
N PRO A 460 -28.42 -7.95 51.82
CA PRO A 460 -28.27 -7.17 50.59
C PRO A 460 -29.52 -7.28 49.70
N SER A 461 -29.89 -6.16 49.05
CA SER A 461 -31.04 -6.09 48.13
C SER A 461 -30.78 -6.88 46.85
N THR A 462 -31.73 -7.71 46.44
CA THR A 462 -31.70 -8.46 45.18
C THR A 462 -32.20 -7.58 44.04
N ARG A 463 -31.45 -7.45 42.93
CA ARG A 463 -31.91 -6.75 41.73
C ARG A 463 -32.54 -7.73 40.75
N LEU A 464 -33.77 -7.47 40.32
CA LEU A 464 -34.43 -8.24 39.26
C LEU A 464 -34.31 -7.50 37.92
N ALA A 465 -33.73 -8.16 36.91
CA ALA A 465 -33.72 -7.66 35.53
C ALA A 465 -35.12 -7.89 34.90
N ILE A 466 -35.72 -6.85 34.33
CA ILE A 466 -37.07 -6.92 33.72
C ILE A 466 -37.01 -6.91 32.18
N THR A 467 -35.87 -6.54 31.59
CA THR A 467 -35.74 -6.54 30.13
C THR A 467 -35.58 -7.98 29.63
N PRO A 468 -36.50 -8.51 28.80
CA PRO A 468 -36.30 -9.82 28.20
C PRO A 468 -34.98 -9.81 27.41
N PRO A 469 -34.14 -10.85 27.52
CA PRO A 469 -32.90 -10.89 26.76
C PRO A 469 -33.23 -10.87 25.27
N HIS A 470 -32.71 -9.87 24.55
CA HIS A 470 -32.78 -9.89 23.09
C HIS A 470 -31.95 -11.09 22.59
N PRO A 471 -32.46 -11.89 21.64
CA PRO A 471 -31.70 -13.00 21.10
C PRO A 471 -30.39 -12.49 20.47
N THR A 472 -29.34 -13.29 20.61
CA THR A 472 -28.07 -13.06 19.90
C THR A 472 -28.32 -13.21 18.40
N PRO A 473 -27.97 -12.23 17.57
CA PRO A 473 -28.13 -12.33 16.13
C PRO A 473 -27.17 -13.40 15.55
N SER A 474 -27.60 -14.14 14.53
CA SER A 474 -26.71 -15.05 13.80
C SER A 474 -26.30 -14.43 12.46
N PRO A 475 -25.00 -14.37 12.13
CA PRO A 475 -24.53 -13.94 10.80
C PRO A 475 -25.15 -14.76 9.66
N ALA A 476 -25.53 -16.02 9.93
CA ALA A 476 -26.16 -16.90 8.95
C ALA A 476 -27.53 -16.40 8.45
N ASP A 477 -28.20 -15.52 9.20
CA ASP A 477 -29.52 -14.99 8.85
C ASP A 477 -29.46 -14.08 7.60
N ALA A 478 -28.32 -13.43 7.34
CA ALA A 478 -28.13 -12.51 6.22
C ALA A 478 -27.75 -13.19 4.89
N LEU A 479 -27.35 -14.47 4.91
CA LEU A 479 -26.74 -15.18 3.78
C LEU A 479 -27.46 -14.98 2.44
N ARG A 480 -28.78 -15.25 2.43
CA ARG A 480 -29.58 -15.16 1.21
C ARG A 480 -29.75 -13.73 0.70
N GLN A 481 -29.92 -12.78 1.61
CA GLN A 481 -30.12 -11.38 1.24
C GLN A 481 -28.81 -10.79 0.72
N LEU A 482 -27.71 -10.97 1.47
CA LEU A 482 -26.39 -10.52 1.07
C LEU A 482 -25.97 -11.12 -0.28
N GLY A 483 -26.21 -12.41 -0.51
CA GLY A 483 -25.90 -13.05 -1.80
C GLY A 483 -26.65 -12.42 -2.98
N LYS A 484 -27.93 -12.05 -2.80
CA LYS A 484 -28.72 -11.37 -3.85
C LYS A 484 -28.24 -9.94 -4.09
N GLU A 485 -27.86 -9.22 -3.04
CA GLU A 485 -27.35 -7.86 -3.16
C GLU A 485 -25.98 -7.82 -3.83
N ILE A 486 -25.10 -8.77 -3.49
CA ILE A 486 -23.81 -8.96 -4.16
C ILE A 486 -24.04 -9.30 -5.64
N ASP A 487 -24.90 -10.27 -5.95
CA ASP A 487 -25.25 -10.59 -7.34
C ASP A 487 -25.80 -9.38 -8.11
N SER A 488 -26.64 -8.57 -7.47
CA SER A 488 -27.18 -7.33 -8.06
C SER A 488 -26.07 -6.31 -8.33
N SER A 489 -25.09 -6.18 -7.42
CA SER A 489 -23.95 -5.28 -7.61
C SER A 489 -23.02 -5.75 -8.75
N VAL A 490 -22.83 -7.07 -8.92
CA VAL A 490 -22.09 -7.64 -10.06
C VAL A 490 -22.74 -7.20 -11.38
N HIS A 491 -24.05 -7.44 -11.55
CA HIS A 491 -24.76 -7.02 -12.78
C HIS A 491 -24.72 -5.51 -13.02
N PHE A 492 -24.76 -4.71 -11.94
CA PHE A 492 -24.61 -3.26 -12.06
C PHE A 492 -23.21 -2.88 -12.56
N TYR A 493 -22.15 -3.48 -12.02
CA TYR A 493 -20.77 -3.21 -12.43
C TYR A 493 -20.46 -3.74 -13.82
N GLU A 494 -21.11 -4.80 -14.30
CA GLU A 494 -20.95 -5.26 -15.68
C GLU A 494 -21.29 -4.19 -16.72
N THR A 495 -22.18 -3.26 -16.36
CA THR A 495 -22.48 -2.10 -17.21
C THR A 495 -21.24 -1.21 -17.41
N PHE A 496 -20.41 -1.01 -16.38
CA PHE A 496 -19.28 -0.09 -16.40
C PHE A 496 -17.95 -0.77 -16.70
N SER A 497 -17.74 -1.99 -16.21
CA SER A 497 -16.46 -2.70 -16.23
C SER A 497 -16.43 -3.85 -17.24
N GLY A 498 -17.56 -4.18 -17.87
CA GLY A 498 -17.68 -5.35 -18.76
C GLY A 498 -17.99 -6.64 -17.99
N PRO A 499 -18.07 -7.80 -18.68
CA PRO A 499 -18.54 -9.06 -18.10
C PRO A 499 -17.81 -9.47 -16.82
N PHE A 500 -18.51 -10.13 -15.90
CA PHE A 500 -17.91 -10.64 -14.67
C PHE A 500 -16.73 -11.59 -14.98
N PRO A 501 -15.53 -11.36 -14.39
CA PRO A 501 -14.32 -12.02 -14.85
C PRO A 501 -14.15 -13.48 -14.39
N PHE A 502 -14.98 -13.95 -13.46
CA PHE A 502 -14.90 -15.28 -12.83
C PHE A 502 -16.22 -16.06 -12.94
N HIS A 503 -16.19 -17.39 -12.78
CA HIS A 503 -17.42 -18.20 -12.77
C HIS A 503 -18.06 -18.32 -11.39
N ASN A 504 -17.29 -18.11 -10.31
CA ASN A 504 -17.79 -18.14 -8.95
C ASN A 504 -17.20 -16.98 -8.14
N LEU A 505 -18.02 -16.40 -7.25
CA LEU A 505 -17.58 -15.46 -6.23
C LEU A 505 -17.95 -16.02 -4.86
N SER A 506 -16.94 -16.42 -4.09
CA SER A 506 -17.12 -16.83 -2.70
C SER A 506 -17.08 -15.61 -1.79
N VAL A 507 -17.93 -15.54 -0.77
CA VAL A 507 -17.98 -14.44 0.19
C VAL A 507 -17.89 -15.03 1.59
N SER A 508 -16.85 -14.67 2.34
CA SER A 508 -16.59 -15.23 3.67
C SER A 508 -16.42 -14.12 4.72
N PRO A 509 -16.81 -14.39 5.98
CA PRO A 509 -16.70 -13.42 7.05
C PRO A 509 -15.27 -13.35 7.58
N ILE A 510 -14.85 -12.17 7.99
CA ILE A 510 -13.67 -11.96 8.81
C ILE A 510 -14.02 -11.15 10.06
N PRO A 511 -13.43 -11.48 11.23
CA PRO A 511 -13.59 -10.66 12.43
C PRO A 511 -13.04 -9.26 12.25
N GLY A 512 -13.62 -8.29 12.97
CA GLY A 512 -13.14 -6.91 12.96
C GLY A 512 -13.82 -6.05 11.89
N ALA A 513 -13.15 -4.95 11.51
CA ALA A 513 -13.76 -3.82 10.81
C ALA A 513 -13.21 -3.58 9.39
N PHE A 514 -12.62 -4.60 8.76
CA PHE A 514 -12.01 -4.50 7.43
C PHE A 514 -12.68 -5.44 6.41
N GLY A 515 -12.38 -5.23 5.13
CA GLY A 515 -12.74 -6.06 3.99
C GLY A 515 -11.52 -6.32 3.10
N GLN A 516 -11.61 -7.32 2.24
CA GLN A 516 -10.59 -7.59 1.21
C GLN A 516 -11.20 -8.36 0.04
N GLY A 517 -11.20 -7.78 -1.15
CA GLY A 517 -11.77 -8.37 -2.36
C GLY A 517 -10.74 -9.11 -3.20
N TRP A 518 -10.35 -10.33 -2.82
CA TRP A 518 -9.48 -11.18 -3.64
C TRP A 518 -10.19 -11.72 -4.90
N PRO A 519 -9.43 -12.15 -5.92
CA PRO A 519 -9.97 -12.74 -7.15
C PRO A 519 -10.91 -13.93 -6.88
N GLY A 520 -12.20 -13.77 -7.10
CA GLY A 520 -13.21 -14.81 -6.84
C GLY A 520 -13.47 -15.12 -5.36
N LEU A 521 -12.90 -14.36 -4.42
CA LEU A 521 -13.08 -14.55 -2.97
C LEU A 521 -13.12 -13.20 -2.24
N LEU A 522 -14.25 -12.87 -1.62
CA LEU A 522 -14.41 -11.68 -0.79
C LEU A 522 -14.27 -12.04 0.68
N TYR A 523 -13.49 -11.26 1.39
CA TYR A 523 -13.53 -11.13 2.84
C TYR A 523 -14.33 -9.89 3.18
N VAL A 524 -15.39 -10.08 3.95
CA VAL A 524 -16.20 -8.97 4.44
C VAL A 524 -16.38 -9.09 5.94
N SER A 525 -16.31 -7.97 6.64
CA SER A 525 -16.48 -7.93 8.10
C SER A 525 -17.75 -8.65 8.55
N THR A 526 -17.69 -9.36 9.69
CA THR A 526 -18.87 -9.94 10.36
C THR A 526 -20.00 -8.90 10.53
N PHE A 527 -19.70 -7.60 10.70
CA PHE A 527 -20.71 -6.55 10.80
C PHE A 527 -21.63 -6.50 9.58
N SER A 528 -21.11 -6.78 8.38
CA SER A 528 -21.89 -6.79 7.13
C SER A 528 -22.94 -7.91 7.07
N PHE A 529 -22.82 -8.92 7.95
CA PHE A 529 -23.79 -10.00 8.11
C PHE A 529 -24.83 -9.74 9.20
N LEU A 530 -24.72 -8.62 9.92
CA LEU A 530 -25.63 -8.28 11.02
C LEU A 530 -26.69 -7.27 10.58
N SER A 531 -27.87 -7.37 11.21
CA SER A 531 -28.91 -6.35 11.05
C SER A 531 -28.46 -4.99 11.60
N GLN A 532 -29.07 -3.91 11.13
CA GLN A 532 -28.79 -2.56 11.60
C GLN A 532 -28.96 -2.41 13.12
N GLU A 533 -30.01 -3.02 13.69
CA GLU A 533 -30.24 -3.05 15.15
C GLU A 533 -29.11 -3.77 15.90
N ALA A 534 -28.64 -4.91 15.37
CA ALA A 534 -27.52 -5.64 15.95
C ALA A 534 -26.22 -4.84 15.87
N GLN A 535 -25.94 -4.18 14.75
CA GLN A 535 -24.78 -3.31 14.60
C GLN A 535 -24.84 -2.14 15.60
N GLN A 536 -25.99 -1.50 15.76
CA GLN A 536 -26.20 -0.43 16.74
C GLN A 536 -25.94 -0.92 18.17
N ARG A 537 -26.49 -2.09 18.54
CA ARG A 537 -26.24 -2.73 19.85
C ARG A 537 -24.77 -3.10 20.05
N ALA A 538 -24.05 -3.44 18.99
CA ALA A 538 -22.61 -3.71 19.02
C ALA A 538 -21.76 -2.43 19.13
N GLY A 539 -22.38 -1.25 19.21
CA GLY A 539 -21.72 0.04 19.43
C GLY A 539 -21.32 0.77 18.14
N LEU A 540 -21.83 0.37 16.97
CA LEU A 540 -21.52 1.07 15.72
C LEU A 540 -22.30 2.39 15.64
N SER A 541 -21.58 3.46 15.30
CA SER A 541 -22.19 4.75 14.96
C SER A 541 -23.07 4.62 13.69
N PRO A 542 -24.06 5.50 13.47
CA PRO A 542 -24.85 5.49 12.22
C PRO A 542 -23.99 5.52 10.95
N ILE A 543 -22.92 6.32 10.95
CA ILE A 543 -21.97 6.41 9.82
C ILE A 543 -21.25 5.08 9.60
N SER A 544 -20.83 4.41 10.68
CA SER A 544 -20.20 3.10 10.60
C SER A 544 -21.17 2.03 10.11
N GLN A 545 -22.45 2.11 10.50
CA GLN A 545 -23.47 1.19 10.01
C GLN A 545 -23.66 1.33 8.49
N GLU A 546 -23.86 2.56 8.00
CA GLU A 546 -23.94 2.85 6.57
C GLU A 546 -22.70 2.35 5.82
N HIS A 547 -21.51 2.50 6.40
CA HIS A 547 -20.28 2.00 5.80
C HIS A 547 -20.31 0.48 5.59
N PHE A 548 -20.71 -0.30 6.60
CA PHE A 548 -20.74 -1.77 6.50
C PHE A 548 -21.96 -2.31 5.73
N THR A 549 -23.05 -1.56 5.62
CA THR A 549 -24.27 -2.03 4.92
C THR A 549 -24.38 -1.50 3.50
N GLU A 550 -23.84 -0.33 3.19
CA GLU A 550 -24.01 0.35 1.91
C GLU A 550 -22.73 0.43 1.07
N LEU A 551 -21.54 0.23 1.66
CA LEU A 551 -20.28 0.48 0.98
C LEU A 551 -19.36 -0.75 0.93
N VAL A 552 -18.91 -1.25 2.09
CA VAL A 552 -17.82 -2.25 2.15
C VAL A 552 -18.07 -3.47 1.27
N PRO A 553 -19.21 -4.21 1.39
CA PRO A 553 -19.39 -5.41 0.58
C PRO A 553 -19.34 -5.15 -0.93
N TYR A 554 -19.88 -4.02 -1.38
CA TYR A 554 -19.97 -3.70 -2.81
C TYR A 554 -18.69 -3.06 -3.35
N HIS A 555 -17.90 -2.41 -2.49
CA HIS A 555 -16.54 -1.99 -2.79
C HIS A 555 -15.66 -3.21 -3.07
N GLU A 556 -15.72 -4.24 -2.22
CA GLU A 556 -14.97 -5.48 -2.45
C GLU A 556 -15.41 -6.24 -3.72
N VAL A 557 -16.69 -6.16 -4.10
CA VAL A 557 -17.17 -6.70 -5.39
C VAL A 557 -16.59 -5.92 -6.57
N ALA A 558 -16.45 -4.60 -6.48
CA ALA A 558 -15.87 -3.81 -7.57
C ALA A 558 -14.39 -4.15 -7.80
N HIS A 559 -13.69 -4.58 -6.75
CA HIS A 559 -12.31 -5.06 -6.85
C HIS A 559 -12.14 -6.30 -7.73
N GLN A 560 -13.22 -7.03 -8.05
CA GLN A 560 -13.14 -8.15 -9.00
C GLN A 560 -12.66 -7.71 -10.40
N TRP A 561 -12.79 -6.43 -10.75
CA TRP A 561 -12.17 -5.83 -11.94
C TRP A 561 -10.97 -4.95 -11.56
N TRP A 562 -11.16 -4.01 -10.62
CA TRP A 562 -10.17 -2.99 -10.27
C TRP A 562 -9.25 -3.49 -9.17
N GLY A 563 -7.98 -3.73 -9.44
CA GLY A 563 -7.03 -4.44 -8.58
C GLY A 563 -6.84 -5.92 -8.95
N ASN A 564 -7.89 -6.63 -9.40
CA ASN A 564 -7.80 -8.07 -9.74
C ASN A 564 -7.74 -8.39 -11.24
N VAL A 565 -8.21 -7.48 -12.10
CA VAL A 565 -8.03 -7.58 -13.56
C VAL A 565 -7.12 -6.48 -14.05
N VAL A 566 -7.30 -5.25 -13.57
CA VAL A 566 -6.37 -4.14 -13.80
C VAL A 566 -5.56 -3.96 -12.52
N GLY A 567 -4.22 -4.04 -12.60
CA GLY A 567 -3.34 -3.76 -11.45
C GLY A 567 -2.81 -2.32 -11.49
N TRP A 568 -1.93 -1.97 -10.55
CA TRP A 568 -1.26 -0.66 -10.50
C TRP A 568 0.23 -0.77 -10.84
N SER A 569 0.84 0.34 -11.31
CA SER A 569 2.27 0.36 -11.67
C SER A 569 3.21 0.58 -10.49
N SER A 570 2.75 1.24 -9.43
CA SER A 570 3.51 1.51 -8.23
C SER A 570 2.57 1.87 -7.08
N PHE A 571 3.09 1.98 -5.85
CA PHE A 571 2.31 2.47 -4.71
C PHE A 571 1.68 3.86 -4.95
N ARG A 572 2.20 4.65 -5.91
CA ARG A 572 1.66 5.96 -6.29
C ARG A 572 0.40 5.87 -7.14
N ASP A 573 0.11 4.70 -7.72
CA ASP A 573 -0.98 4.50 -8.68
C ASP A 573 -2.13 3.67 -8.10
N GLN A 574 -1.94 3.05 -6.93
CA GLN A 574 -2.96 2.25 -6.23
C GLN A 574 -4.27 3.02 -5.98
N TRP A 575 -4.20 4.35 -5.85
CA TRP A 575 -5.38 5.19 -5.64
C TRP A 575 -6.45 5.02 -6.73
N ILE A 576 -6.05 4.65 -7.96
CA ILE A 576 -6.97 4.50 -9.10
C ILE A 576 -7.99 3.40 -8.81
N ASP A 577 -7.50 2.23 -8.38
CA ASP A 577 -8.35 1.07 -8.14
C ASP A 577 -9.27 1.30 -6.93
N GLU A 578 -8.71 1.83 -5.83
CA GLU A 578 -9.48 2.19 -4.63
C GLU A 578 -10.58 3.22 -4.95
N ALA A 579 -10.24 4.25 -5.73
CA ALA A 579 -11.16 5.31 -6.09
C ALA A 579 -12.29 4.81 -6.99
N ILE A 580 -11.98 4.00 -8.01
CA ILE A 580 -13.01 3.46 -8.92
C ILE A 580 -13.88 2.44 -8.17
N ALA A 581 -13.30 1.53 -7.39
CA ALA A 581 -14.06 0.56 -6.61
C ALA A 581 -15.01 1.24 -5.63
N ASN A 582 -14.52 2.24 -4.88
CA ASN A 582 -15.34 3.01 -3.96
C ASN A 582 -16.43 3.81 -4.68
N TYR A 583 -16.09 4.48 -5.79
CA TYR A 583 -17.07 5.27 -6.53
C TYR A 583 -18.18 4.42 -7.17
N LEU A 584 -17.84 3.24 -7.71
CA LEU A 584 -18.83 2.30 -8.24
C LEU A 584 -19.77 1.80 -7.14
N ALA A 585 -19.25 1.51 -5.95
CA ALA A 585 -20.07 1.13 -4.80
C ALA A 585 -21.04 2.26 -4.39
N LEU A 586 -20.61 3.52 -4.39
CA LEU A 586 -21.49 4.67 -4.17
C LEU A 586 -22.58 4.79 -5.24
N LEU A 587 -22.23 4.60 -6.51
CA LEU A 587 -23.19 4.61 -7.62
C LEU A 587 -24.22 3.49 -7.48
N PHE A 588 -23.79 2.29 -7.09
CA PHE A 588 -24.68 1.16 -6.83
C PHE A 588 -25.62 1.47 -5.67
N ALA A 589 -25.09 1.99 -4.56
CA ALA A 589 -25.89 2.37 -3.39
C ALA A 589 -26.94 3.46 -3.71
N ASP A 590 -26.64 4.38 -4.64
CA ASP A 590 -27.59 5.40 -5.10
C ASP A 590 -28.78 4.81 -5.88
N THR A 591 -28.61 3.64 -6.52
CA THR A 591 -29.70 2.95 -7.23
C THR A 591 -30.81 2.44 -6.33
N ARG A 592 -30.55 2.34 -5.01
CA ARG A 592 -31.51 1.84 -4.01
C ARG A 592 -32.63 2.84 -3.66
N ARG A 593 -32.67 4.00 -4.35
CA ARG A 593 -33.79 4.98 -4.36
C ARG A 593 -34.16 5.57 -2.99
N ASN A 594 -33.20 6.10 -2.24
CA ASN A 594 -33.52 6.92 -1.07
C ASN A 594 -33.85 8.38 -1.47
N PRO A 595 -34.62 9.13 -0.66
CA PRO A 595 -35.01 10.51 -0.99
C PRO A 595 -33.85 11.51 -1.09
N GLU A 596 -32.75 11.26 -0.39
CA GLU A 596 -31.59 12.15 -0.27
C GLU A 596 -30.53 11.94 -1.38
N HIS A 597 -30.65 10.85 -2.17
CA HIS A 597 -29.60 10.32 -3.06
C HIS A 597 -28.30 9.98 -2.30
N THR A 598 -28.08 8.69 -2.02
CA THR A 598 -26.88 8.14 -1.34
C THR A 598 -25.58 8.74 -1.85
N LEU A 599 -25.43 8.88 -3.18
CA LEU A 599 -24.22 9.44 -3.78
C LEU A 599 -23.94 10.86 -3.26
N ARG A 600 -24.96 11.73 -3.20
CA ARG A 600 -24.80 13.12 -2.76
C ARG A 600 -24.44 13.22 -1.27
N VAL A 601 -25.03 12.34 -0.45
CA VAL A 601 -24.73 12.24 0.98
C VAL A 601 -23.25 11.88 1.19
N TRP A 602 -22.77 10.84 0.53
CA TRP A 602 -21.38 10.39 0.63
C TRP A 602 -20.39 11.38 0.04
N LEU A 603 -20.68 11.99 -1.12
CA LEU A 603 -19.83 13.03 -1.69
C LEU A 603 -19.70 14.24 -0.74
N SER A 604 -20.80 14.66 -0.10
CA SER A 604 -20.76 15.72 0.92
C SER A 604 -19.91 15.33 2.13
N ARG A 605 -20.05 14.08 2.60
CA ARG A 605 -19.24 13.54 3.70
C ARG A 605 -17.75 13.50 3.35
N TYR A 606 -17.40 13.03 2.16
CA TYR A 606 -16.02 12.99 1.68
C TYR A 606 -15.43 14.38 1.50
N ARG A 607 -16.22 15.36 1.04
CA ARG A 607 -15.78 16.76 1.02
C ARG A 607 -15.45 17.24 2.43
N ASN A 608 -16.32 17.00 3.40
CA ASN A 608 -16.09 17.42 4.78
C ASN A 608 -14.85 16.72 5.38
N GLN A 609 -14.66 15.42 5.12
CA GLN A 609 -13.47 14.69 5.55
C GLN A 609 -12.16 15.27 5.00
N LEU A 610 -12.19 15.86 3.80
CA LEU A 610 -11.03 16.52 3.20
C LEU A 610 -10.79 17.92 3.78
N THR A 611 -11.85 18.65 4.14
CA THR A 611 -11.74 20.07 4.54
C THR A 611 -11.72 20.30 6.05
N GLU A 612 -12.17 19.32 6.83
CA GLU A 612 -12.16 19.36 8.29
C GLU A 612 -10.92 18.64 8.83
N LYS A 613 -10.32 19.22 9.87
CA LYS A 613 -9.20 18.58 10.56
C LYS A 613 -9.72 17.49 11.50
N PRO A 614 -9.35 16.22 11.31
CA PRO A 614 -9.75 15.16 12.23
C PRO A 614 -8.97 15.22 13.55
N PRO A 615 -9.48 14.63 14.64
CA PRO A 615 -8.83 14.71 15.97
C PRO A 615 -7.42 14.09 16.03
N ASP A 616 -7.14 13.12 15.18
CA ASP A 616 -5.88 12.37 15.08
C ASP A 616 -4.89 12.97 14.07
N SER A 617 -5.14 14.19 13.57
CA SER A 617 -4.28 14.86 12.59
C SER A 617 -3.96 16.30 12.96
N ASP A 618 -2.79 16.77 12.53
CA ASP A 618 -2.36 18.17 12.68
C ASP A 618 -3.04 19.13 11.70
N GLU A 619 -3.53 18.62 10.57
CA GLU A 619 -4.13 19.40 9.47
C GLU A 619 -5.28 18.66 8.76
N PRO A 620 -6.15 19.36 8.00
CA PRO A 620 -7.18 18.74 7.17
C PRO A 620 -6.61 17.80 6.12
N ALA A 621 -7.33 16.71 5.81
CA ALA A 621 -6.80 15.67 4.92
C ALA A 621 -6.48 16.17 3.50
N GLY A 622 -7.25 17.14 2.98
CA GLY A 622 -7.01 17.74 1.66
C GLY A 622 -5.71 18.55 1.55
N ASP A 623 -5.12 18.94 2.69
CA ASP A 623 -3.89 19.74 2.75
C ASP A 623 -2.63 18.86 2.95
N ILE A 624 -2.79 17.61 3.41
CA ILE A 624 -1.70 16.69 3.73
C ILE A 624 -0.80 16.38 2.53
N GLY A 625 -1.41 16.10 1.37
CA GLY A 625 -0.68 15.64 0.20
C GLY A 625 -1.58 15.20 -0.98
N PRO A 626 -1.01 15.06 -2.19
CA PRO A 626 -1.74 14.61 -3.37
C PRO A 626 -2.02 13.11 -3.33
N LEU A 627 -2.92 12.64 -4.21
CA LEU A 627 -3.28 11.22 -4.32
C LEU A 627 -2.06 10.34 -4.60
N ILE A 628 -1.14 10.84 -5.44
CA ILE A 628 0.07 10.14 -5.87
C ILE A 628 1.13 9.95 -4.77
N LEU A 629 0.93 10.49 -3.56
CA LEU A 629 1.79 10.11 -2.42
C LEU A 629 1.48 8.69 -1.93
N GLY A 630 0.30 8.14 -2.24
CA GLY A 630 -0.09 6.79 -1.85
C GLY A 630 0.15 6.56 -0.35
N GLN A 631 0.77 5.43 0.00
CA GLN A 631 1.04 5.04 1.39
C GLN A 631 1.85 6.08 2.18
N ARG A 632 2.60 7.00 1.54
CA ARG A 632 3.33 8.09 2.22
C ARG A 632 2.41 9.15 2.87
N LEU A 633 1.12 9.13 2.57
CA LEU A 633 0.14 9.98 3.24
C LEU A 633 0.08 9.65 4.74
N ASN A 634 0.15 8.36 5.10
CA ASN A 634 0.16 7.91 6.48
C ASN A 634 1.49 8.27 7.15
N SER A 635 1.38 8.97 8.29
CA SER A 635 2.53 9.53 9.01
C SER A 635 2.21 9.71 10.48
N SER A 636 3.23 9.98 11.30
CA SER A 636 3.07 10.24 12.72
C SER A 636 2.12 11.42 13.03
N LYS A 637 2.07 12.41 12.11
CA LYS A 637 1.20 13.60 12.19
C LYS A 637 -0.21 13.38 11.66
N SER A 638 -0.42 12.32 10.86
CA SER A 638 -1.72 12.00 10.25
C SER A 638 -1.82 10.49 9.97
N PRO A 639 -2.15 9.67 10.98
CA PRO A 639 -2.11 8.21 10.87
C PRO A 639 -3.12 7.59 9.89
N SER A 640 -4.25 8.28 9.64
CA SER A 640 -5.37 7.81 8.81
C SER A 640 -5.54 8.60 7.50
N ALA A 641 -4.47 9.25 7.05
CA ALA A 641 -4.51 10.16 5.92
C ALA A 641 -4.72 9.44 4.58
N TYR A 642 -4.13 8.25 4.41
CA TYR A 642 -4.30 7.45 3.20
C TYR A 642 -5.78 7.18 2.96
N GLU A 643 -6.49 6.62 3.93
CA GLU A 643 -7.90 6.28 3.81
C GLU A 643 -8.73 7.54 3.53
N ARG A 644 -8.47 8.64 4.24
CA ARG A 644 -9.22 9.88 4.07
C ARG A 644 -9.00 10.51 2.70
N VAL A 645 -7.77 10.57 2.21
CA VAL A 645 -7.45 11.22 0.93
C VAL A 645 -7.80 10.31 -0.24
N VAL A 646 -7.34 9.06 -0.25
CA VAL A 646 -7.52 8.14 -1.39
C VAL A 646 -9.00 7.85 -1.63
N TYR A 647 -9.77 7.50 -0.60
CA TYR A 647 -11.17 7.17 -0.78
C TYR A 647 -12.02 8.43 -1.01
N SER A 648 -11.81 9.51 -0.24
CA SER A 648 -12.62 10.73 -0.39
C SER A 648 -12.27 11.50 -1.67
N LYS A 649 -11.00 11.92 -1.80
CA LYS A 649 -10.56 12.73 -2.94
C LYS A 649 -10.61 11.90 -4.20
N GLY A 650 -10.14 10.65 -4.17
CA GLY A 650 -10.20 9.74 -5.31
C GLY A 650 -11.62 9.55 -5.83
N SER A 651 -12.61 9.31 -4.97
CA SER A 651 -14.02 9.20 -5.41
C SER A 651 -14.53 10.49 -6.06
N TRP A 652 -14.14 11.65 -5.53
CA TRP A 652 -14.45 12.93 -6.15
C TRP A 652 -13.78 13.10 -7.51
N ILE A 653 -12.53 12.66 -7.69
CA ILE A 653 -11.85 12.68 -9.00
C ILE A 653 -12.63 11.85 -10.02
N ILE A 654 -12.98 10.61 -9.69
CA ILE A 654 -13.75 9.74 -10.60
C ILE A 654 -15.13 10.32 -10.87
N HIS A 655 -15.77 10.92 -9.85
CA HIS A 655 -17.04 11.63 -10.02
C HIS A 655 -16.95 12.80 -10.99
N MET A 656 -15.97 13.68 -10.82
CA MET A 656 -15.76 14.84 -11.69
C MET A 656 -15.45 14.41 -13.13
N LEU A 657 -14.62 13.37 -13.31
CA LEU A 657 -14.36 12.78 -14.63
C LEU A 657 -15.65 12.26 -15.28
N ARG A 658 -16.50 11.54 -14.52
CA ARG A 658 -17.80 11.08 -15.01
C ARG A 658 -18.67 12.26 -15.44
N GLU A 659 -18.82 13.29 -14.59
CA GLU A 659 -19.66 14.45 -14.90
C GLU A 659 -19.15 15.26 -16.10
N MET A 660 -17.82 15.40 -16.28
CA MET A 660 -17.23 16.04 -17.45
C MET A 660 -17.43 15.25 -18.76
N LEU A 661 -17.49 13.92 -18.67
CA LEU A 661 -17.73 13.03 -19.81
C LEU A 661 -19.23 12.81 -20.10
N ARG A 662 -20.10 13.14 -19.14
CA ARG A 662 -21.54 12.91 -19.20
C ARG A 662 -22.19 13.77 -20.27
N GLN A 663 -23.23 13.22 -20.90
CA GLN A 663 -24.06 13.91 -21.88
C GLN A 663 -25.52 13.97 -21.40
N PRO A 664 -25.86 14.95 -20.54
CA PRO A 664 -27.22 15.11 -20.03
C PRO A 664 -28.26 15.21 -21.16
N GLY A 665 -29.38 14.52 -21.00
CA GLY A 665 -30.48 14.51 -21.99
C GLY A 665 -30.30 13.52 -23.15
N SER A 666 -29.15 12.84 -23.27
CA SER A 666 -29.01 11.72 -24.20
C SER A 666 -29.73 10.46 -23.68
N LYS A 667 -29.97 9.46 -24.54
CA LYS A 667 -30.54 8.17 -24.13
C LYS A 667 -29.63 7.39 -23.16
N GLN A 668 -28.31 7.61 -23.23
CA GLN A 668 -27.30 6.97 -22.40
C GLN A 668 -26.31 8.04 -21.93
N PRO A 669 -26.65 8.83 -20.90
CA PRO A 669 -25.84 9.98 -20.48
C PRO A 669 -24.40 9.62 -20.11
N ASP A 670 -24.14 8.42 -19.60
CA ASP A 670 -22.82 7.98 -19.13
C ASP A 670 -22.02 7.19 -20.19
N ALA A 671 -22.48 7.11 -21.44
CA ALA A 671 -21.88 6.23 -22.46
C ALA A 671 -20.36 6.42 -22.65
N ARG A 672 -19.84 7.66 -22.57
CA ARG A 672 -18.40 7.94 -22.67
C ARG A 672 -17.61 7.44 -21.46
N PHE A 673 -18.15 7.64 -20.26
CA PHE A 673 -17.53 7.16 -19.02
C PHE A 673 -17.52 5.64 -18.96
N THR A 674 -18.64 5.00 -19.34
CA THR A 674 -18.70 3.54 -19.50
C THR A 674 -17.67 3.04 -20.50
N ALA A 675 -17.55 3.66 -21.68
CA ALA A 675 -16.58 3.26 -22.68
C ALA A 675 -15.13 3.39 -22.18
N LEU A 676 -14.83 4.45 -21.41
CA LEU A 676 -13.51 4.62 -20.78
C LEU A 676 -13.19 3.46 -19.82
N LEU A 677 -14.10 3.17 -18.88
CA LEU A 677 -13.88 2.10 -17.90
C LEU A 677 -13.74 0.73 -18.55
N GLN A 678 -14.58 0.40 -19.54
CA GLN A 678 -14.47 -0.85 -20.30
C GLN A 678 -13.16 -0.93 -21.11
N LYS A 679 -12.70 0.21 -21.68
CA LYS A 679 -11.42 0.28 -22.38
C LYS A 679 -10.25 0.00 -21.43
N LEU A 680 -10.24 0.62 -20.26
CA LEU A 680 -9.23 0.40 -19.23
C LEU A 680 -9.16 -1.09 -18.83
N VAL A 681 -10.31 -1.70 -18.49
CA VAL A 681 -10.37 -3.13 -18.15
C VAL A 681 -9.85 -4.00 -19.28
N THR A 682 -10.19 -3.70 -20.53
CA THR A 682 -9.78 -4.51 -21.68
C THR A 682 -8.30 -4.34 -22.03
N GLN A 683 -7.80 -3.10 -22.03
CA GLN A 683 -6.44 -2.76 -22.47
C GLN A 683 -5.38 -3.10 -21.41
N TYR A 684 -5.73 -2.97 -20.13
CA TYR A 684 -4.84 -3.21 -19.00
C TYR A 684 -5.14 -4.52 -18.27
N ALA A 685 -5.92 -5.43 -18.87
CA ALA A 685 -6.16 -6.75 -18.31
C ALA A 685 -4.84 -7.49 -18.02
N TYR A 686 -4.66 -7.85 -16.74
CA TYR A 686 -3.50 -8.51 -16.15
C TYR A 686 -2.21 -7.73 -16.35
N ARG A 687 -2.31 -6.39 -16.31
CA ARG A 687 -1.22 -5.43 -16.44
C ARG A 687 -1.42 -4.28 -15.46
N ALA A 688 -0.31 -3.62 -15.15
CA ALA A 688 -0.30 -2.40 -14.37
C ALA A 688 -0.83 -1.20 -15.16
N LEU A 689 -1.69 -0.40 -14.53
CA LEU A 689 -2.14 0.92 -14.96
C LEU A 689 -1.42 1.99 -14.11
N SER A 690 -0.85 3.01 -14.76
CA SER A 690 -0.31 4.18 -14.08
C SER A 690 -1.26 5.37 -14.09
N THR A 691 -1.00 6.37 -13.26
CA THR A 691 -1.72 7.66 -13.27
C THR A 691 -1.56 8.37 -14.61
N ASP A 692 -0.40 8.27 -15.24
CA ASP A 692 -0.15 8.85 -16.56
C ASP A 692 -0.95 8.09 -17.63
N ASP A 693 -1.01 6.76 -17.59
CA ASP A 693 -1.88 5.97 -18.46
C ASP A 693 -3.34 6.41 -18.34
N LEU A 694 -3.87 6.51 -17.13
CA LEU A 694 -5.25 6.98 -16.90
C LEU A 694 -5.49 8.36 -17.52
N GLN A 695 -4.53 9.29 -17.39
CA GLN A 695 -4.62 10.60 -18.02
C GLN A 695 -4.72 10.50 -19.54
N HIS A 696 -3.82 9.76 -20.19
CA HIS A 696 -3.84 9.57 -21.65
C HIS A 696 -5.17 8.94 -22.11
N GLU A 697 -5.70 8.00 -21.34
CA GLU A 697 -6.95 7.32 -21.66
C GLU A 697 -8.17 8.26 -21.53
N VAL A 698 -8.19 9.13 -20.53
CA VAL A 698 -9.19 10.22 -20.41
C VAL A 698 -9.10 11.21 -21.57
N GLU A 699 -7.88 11.65 -21.94
CA GLU A 699 -7.65 12.55 -23.07
C GLU A 699 -8.17 11.97 -24.40
N SER A 700 -8.10 10.63 -24.55
CA SER A 700 -8.60 9.94 -25.73
C SER A 700 -10.12 10.05 -25.94
N VAL A 701 -10.88 10.28 -24.86
CA VAL A 701 -12.36 10.36 -24.86
C VAL A 701 -12.91 11.73 -24.45
N MET A 702 -12.03 12.69 -24.13
CA MET A 702 -12.37 14.00 -23.57
C MET A 702 -13.36 14.79 -24.45
N THR A 703 -14.18 15.61 -23.81
CA THR A 703 -15.10 16.53 -24.49
C THR A 703 -14.40 17.86 -24.80
N PRO A 704 -14.89 18.67 -25.76
CA PRO A 704 -14.31 20.00 -26.02
C PRO A 704 -14.29 20.92 -24.79
N ALA A 705 -15.23 20.74 -23.85
CA ALA A 705 -15.30 21.54 -22.63
C ALA A 705 -14.21 21.20 -21.60
N MET A 706 -13.50 20.08 -21.78
CA MET A 706 -12.40 19.64 -20.91
C MET A 706 -11.05 20.24 -21.33
N ASP A 707 -10.94 20.79 -22.55
CA ASP A 707 -9.70 21.36 -23.10
C ASP A 707 -9.51 22.82 -22.64
N LEU A 708 -9.29 23.03 -21.33
CA LEU A 708 -9.21 24.38 -20.73
C LEU A 708 -7.94 25.14 -21.11
N GLU A 709 -6.82 24.45 -21.28
CA GLU A 709 -5.53 25.04 -21.64
C GLU A 709 -5.30 25.09 -23.15
N GLY A 710 -6.15 24.40 -23.92
CA GLY A 710 -5.93 24.14 -25.34
C GLY A 710 -4.92 23.01 -25.57
N GLY A 711 -4.94 22.45 -26.78
CA GLY A 711 -4.01 21.38 -27.17
C GLY A 711 -4.49 19.97 -26.85
N ARG A 712 -5.74 19.81 -26.40
CA ARG A 712 -6.37 18.51 -26.05
C ARG A 712 -5.62 17.76 -24.95
N SER A 713 -5.29 18.47 -23.87
CA SER A 713 -4.64 17.88 -22.69
C SER A 713 -5.47 18.06 -21.43
N MET A 714 -5.36 17.08 -20.54
CA MET A 714 -5.93 17.07 -19.20
C MET A 714 -4.89 17.41 -18.11
N ASN A 715 -3.76 18.02 -18.48
CA ASN A 715 -2.72 18.44 -17.52
C ASN A 715 -3.28 19.29 -16.39
N TRP A 716 -4.03 20.37 -16.69
CA TRP A 716 -4.69 21.18 -15.65
C TRP A 716 -5.45 20.32 -14.63
N PHE A 717 -6.17 19.29 -15.08
CA PHE A 717 -6.96 18.46 -14.19
C PHE A 717 -6.08 17.54 -13.34
N PHE A 718 -5.16 16.81 -13.98
CA PHE A 718 -4.34 15.84 -13.26
C PHE A 718 -3.28 16.53 -12.39
N ASP A 719 -2.65 17.61 -12.84
CA ASP A 719 -1.62 18.32 -12.08
C ASP A 719 -2.19 18.98 -10.83
N GLU A 720 -3.42 19.48 -10.90
CA GLU A 720 -4.04 20.20 -9.78
C GLU A 720 -4.81 19.27 -8.84
N TRP A 721 -5.59 18.35 -9.40
CA TRP A 721 -6.50 17.53 -8.61
C TRP A 721 -5.90 16.19 -8.21
N VAL A 722 -4.98 15.62 -9.01
CA VAL A 722 -4.36 14.31 -8.73
C VAL A 722 -2.97 14.46 -8.14
N ARG A 723 -2.10 15.26 -8.78
CA ARG A 723 -0.71 15.53 -8.36
C ARG A 723 -0.59 16.74 -7.42
N GLY A 724 -1.66 17.52 -7.28
CA GLY A 724 -1.71 18.71 -6.42
C GLY A 724 -2.52 18.52 -5.13
N THR A 725 -2.46 19.54 -4.26
CA THR A 725 -3.14 19.59 -2.95
C THR A 725 -4.15 20.72 -2.86
N GLY A 726 -4.92 20.72 -1.78
CA GLY A 726 -5.93 21.73 -1.49
C GLY A 726 -7.29 21.44 -2.13
N ILE A 727 -8.30 22.11 -1.59
CA ILE A 727 -9.69 22.06 -2.05
C ILE A 727 -10.12 23.51 -2.29
N PRO A 728 -10.50 23.90 -3.52
CA PRO A 728 -10.81 25.30 -3.80
C PRO A 728 -12.03 25.75 -3.00
N HIS A 729 -11.93 26.97 -2.48
CA HIS A 729 -13.03 27.68 -1.86
C HIS A 729 -13.46 28.83 -2.76
N TYR A 730 -14.73 28.80 -3.16
CA TYR A 730 -15.33 29.79 -4.06
C TYR A 730 -16.31 30.69 -3.32
N ARG A 731 -16.21 31.99 -3.61
CA ARG A 731 -17.18 33.00 -3.18
C ARG A 731 -17.55 33.83 -4.41
N LEU A 732 -18.81 34.23 -4.55
CA LEU A 732 -19.23 35.04 -5.69
C LEU A 732 -19.87 36.37 -5.27
N GLU A 733 -19.66 37.39 -6.08
CA GLU A 733 -20.39 38.65 -6.03
C GLU A 733 -21.04 38.89 -7.38
N PHE A 734 -22.30 39.34 -7.40
CA PHE A 734 -23.00 39.61 -8.66
C PHE A 734 -23.96 40.80 -8.56
N THR A 735 -24.24 41.35 -9.73
CA THR A 735 -25.30 42.32 -9.99
C THR A 735 -26.16 41.80 -11.14
N ALA A 736 -27.45 42.12 -11.10
CA ALA A 736 -28.38 41.78 -12.16
C ALA A 736 -29.18 43.02 -12.56
N HIS A 737 -29.18 43.35 -13.85
CA HIS A 737 -29.91 44.48 -14.40
C HIS A 737 -30.85 44.00 -15.48
N ARG A 738 -32.09 44.50 -15.47
CA ARG A 738 -33.07 44.20 -16.52
C ARG A 738 -32.66 44.84 -17.83
N ASP A 739 -32.77 44.11 -18.93
CA ASP A 739 -32.61 44.57 -20.30
C ASP A 739 -33.82 44.16 -21.18
N ASP A 740 -33.74 44.42 -22.49
CA ASP A 740 -34.83 44.18 -23.44
C ASP A 740 -35.21 42.70 -23.57
N THR A 741 -34.31 41.77 -23.24
CA THR A 741 -34.50 40.33 -23.44
C THR A 741 -34.57 39.53 -22.14
N GLY A 742 -34.29 40.16 -20.99
CA GLY A 742 -34.32 39.51 -19.67
C GLY A 742 -33.51 40.29 -18.63
N TYR A 743 -32.55 39.60 -17.99
CA TYR A 743 -31.64 40.16 -16.99
C TYR A 743 -30.19 39.84 -17.33
N ALA A 744 -29.39 40.88 -17.54
CA ALA A 744 -27.95 40.83 -17.63
C ALA A 744 -27.33 40.62 -16.25
N VAL A 745 -26.64 39.50 -16.05
CA VAL A 745 -25.94 39.14 -14.81
C VAL A 745 -24.45 39.40 -15.01
N ARG A 746 -23.84 40.19 -14.13
CA ARG A 746 -22.40 40.47 -14.12
C ARG A 746 -21.84 40.26 -12.73
N GLY A 747 -20.69 39.62 -12.63
CA GLY A 747 -20.12 39.32 -11.32
C GLY A 747 -18.66 38.91 -11.36
N LYS A 748 -18.17 38.57 -10.18
CA LYS A 748 -16.81 38.11 -9.92
C LYS A 748 -16.88 36.82 -9.10
N LEU A 749 -16.11 35.83 -9.52
CA LEU A 749 -15.86 34.59 -8.79
C LEU A 749 -14.48 34.69 -8.15
N PHE A 750 -14.41 34.55 -6.82
CA PHE A 750 -13.17 34.55 -6.05
C PHE A 750 -12.75 33.12 -5.72
N GLN A 751 -11.47 32.83 -5.84
CA GLN A 751 -10.89 31.50 -5.59
C GLN A 751 -9.79 31.59 -4.52
N THR A 752 -9.87 30.73 -3.50
CA THR A 752 -8.89 30.66 -2.40
C THR A 752 -8.62 29.20 -1.99
N ARG A 753 -7.65 28.99 -1.08
CA ARG A 753 -7.20 27.67 -0.58
C ARG A 753 -6.53 26.75 -1.60
N VAL A 754 -6.22 27.27 -2.77
CA VAL A 754 -5.45 26.61 -3.82
C VAL A 754 -4.42 27.59 -4.38
N PRO A 755 -3.36 27.11 -5.07
CA PRO A 755 -2.38 27.98 -5.70
C PRO A 755 -3.00 28.94 -6.71
N ARG A 756 -2.33 30.08 -6.97
CA ARG A 756 -2.84 31.12 -7.89
C ARG A 756 -2.98 30.65 -9.35
N TRP A 757 -2.29 29.59 -9.75
CA TRP A 757 -2.37 29.02 -11.09
C TRP A 757 -3.44 27.93 -11.22
N PHE A 758 -4.15 27.59 -10.13
CA PHE A 758 -5.17 26.54 -10.14
C PHE A 758 -6.35 26.90 -11.05
N LEU A 759 -6.78 25.95 -11.88
CA LEU A 759 -7.79 26.05 -12.91
C LEU A 759 -8.99 25.13 -12.61
N ALA A 760 -10.19 25.69 -12.72
CA ALA A 760 -11.40 24.88 -12.65
C ALA A 760 -12.51 25.45 -13.51
N SER A 761 -13.28 24.56 -14.14
CA SER A 761 -14.54 24.93 -14.77
C SER A 761 -15.66 24.93 -13.72
N VAL A 762 -16.11 26.11 -13.31
CA VAL A 762 -17.09 26.29 -12.23
C VAL A 762 -18.47 26.57 -12.80
N SER A 763 -19.41 25.64 -12.59
CA SER A 763 -20.80 25.77 -13.04
C SER A 763 -21.58 26.76 -12.17
N LEU A 764 -22.25 27.75 -12.80
CA LEU A 764 -23.10 28.73 -12.11
C LEU A 764 -24.58 28.56 -12.50
N TYR A 765 -25.46 28.70 -11.51
CA TYR A 765 -26.91 28.61 -11.67
C TYR A 765 -27.62 29.81 -11.05
N ALA A 766 -28.63 30.35 -11.71
CA ALA A 766 -29.54 31.35 -11.16
C ALA A 766 -30.73 30.69 -10.46
N ALA A 767 -31.02 31.09 -9.23
CA ALA A 767 -32.30 30.84 -8.60
C ALA A 767 -33.29 31.94 -9.04
N VAL A 768 -34.31 31.56 -9.81
CA VAL A 768 -35.32 32.47 -10.36
C VAL A 768 -36.67 32.13 -9.74
N ALA A 769 -37.38 33.15 -9.26
CA ALA A 769 -38.70 32.97 -8.67
C ALA A 769 -39.67 32.32 -9.68
N GLY A 770 -40.31 31.21 -9.30
CA GLY A 770 -41.26 30.48 -10.15
C GLY A 770 -40.65 29.60 -11.25
N SER A 771 -39.34 29.68 -11.52
CA SER A 771 -38.66 28.87 -12.56
C SER A 771 -37.60 27.91 -12.01
N GLY A 772 -37.39 27.87 -10.69
CA GLY A 772 -36.42 27.00 -10.05
C GLY A 772 -34.97 27.43 -10.33
N ARG A 773 -34.06 26.44 -10.43
CA ARG A 773 -32.64 26.65 -10.73
C ARG A 773 -32.41 26.62 -12.24
N VAL A 774 -31.88 27.71 -12.79
CA VAL A 774 -31.56 27.87 -14.22
C VAL A 774 -30.05 27.84 -14.40
N PHE A 775 -29.53 26.99 -15.28
CA PHE A 775 -28.11 26.98 -15.60
C PHE A 775 -27.71 28.24 -16.37
N LEU A 776 -26.70 28.97 -15.89
CA LEU A 776 -26.19 30.17 -16.55
C LEU A 776 -25.03 29.86 -17.50
N GLY A 777 -24.13 28.98 -17.08
CA GLY A 777 -22.91 28.66 -17.80
C GLY A 777 -21.77 28.29 -16.86
N ASN A 778 -20.62 28.00 -17.45
CA ASN A 778 -19.39 27.70 -16.73
C ASN A 778 -18.45 28.91 -16.75
N VAL A 779 -17.79 29.16 -15.62
CA VAL A 779 -16.70 30.13 -15.49
C VAL A 779 -15.40 29.35 -15.32
N VAL A 780 -14.45 29.55 -16.22
CA VAL A 780 -13.10 28.99 -16.05
C VAL A 780 -12.38 29.85 -15.01
N ALA A 781 -12.43 29.41 -13.75
CA ALA A 781 -11.74 30.06 -12.65
C ALA A 781 -10.23 29.95 -12.87
N SER A 782 -9.56 31.09 -12.87
CA SER A 782 -8.11 31.19 -13.00
C SER A 782 -7.64 32.38 -12.18
N GLY A 783 -6.65 32.18 -11.31
CA GLY A 783 -6.23 33.22 -10.39
C GLY A 783 -7.18 33.44 -9.22
N PRO A 784 -6.91 34.47 -8.39
CA PRO A 784 -7.70 34.77 -7.20
C PRO A 784 -9.09 35.37 -7.51
N GLU A 785 -9.31 35.89 -8.72
CA GLU A 785 -10.57 36.50 -9.14
C GLU A 785 -10.79 36.28 -10.64
N THR A 786 -12.01 35.89 -11.04
CA THR A 786 -12.44 35.76 -12.43
C THR A 786 -13.78 36.47 -12.64
N SER A 787 -13.85 37.40 -13.60
CA SER A 787 -15.09 38.09 -13.96
C SER A 787 -15.97 37.24 -14.87
N PHE A 788 -17.29 37.33 -14.72
CA PHE A 788 -18.25 36.62 -15.58
C PHE A 788 -19.41 37.50 -16.01
N HIS A 789 -20.01 37.15 -17.15
CA HIS A 789 -21.21 37.78 -17.68
C HIS A 789 -22.14 36.74 -18.30
N PHE A 790 -23.39 36.70 -17.82
CA PHE A 790 -24.43 35.79 -18.31
C PHE A 790 -25.75 36.53 -18.49
N HIS A 791 -26.73 35.85 -19.08
CA HIS A 791 -28.09 36.35 -19.26
C HIS A 791 -29.09 35.32 -18.77
N THR A 792 -30.20 35.78 -18.20
CA THR A 792 -31.31 34.92 -17.76
C THR A 792 -32.66 35.59 -18.02
N ALA A 793 -33.69 34.79 -18.27
CA ALA A 793 -35.03 35.28 -18.61
C ALA A 793 -35.75 35.94 -17.43
N GLY A 794 -35.45 35.54 -16.19
CA GLY A 794 -36.10 36.05 -14.97
C GLY A 794 -35.11 36.59 -13.95
N ALA A 795 -35.57 37.48 -13.07
CA ALA A 795 -34.72 38.14 -12.08
C ALA A 795 -34.07 37.11 -11.14
N PRO A 796 -32.73 36.97 -11.13
CA PRO A 796 -32.07 36.07 -10.20
C PRO A 796 -32.04 36.72 -8.81
N HIS A 797 -32.54 36.02 -7.79
CA HIS A 797 -32.41 36.47 -6.40
C HIS A 797 -31.18 35.86 -5.70
N LYS A 798 -30.62 34.78 -6.25
CA LYS A 798 -29.37 34.16 -5.80
C LYS A 798 -28.67 33.50 -6.99
N ILE A 799 -27.34 33.54 -7.00
CA ILE A 799 -26.51 32.68 -7.85
C ILE A 799 -25.96 31.54 -6.98
N LEU A 800 -26.00 30.32 -7.49
CA LEU A 800 -25.54 29.11 -6.83
C LEU A 800 -24.32 28.58 -7.58
N ILE A 801 -23.24 28.30 -6.85
CA ILE A 801 -22.07 27.60 -7.37
C ILE A 801 -22.33 26.10 -7.28
N ASP A 802 -22.25 25.41 -8.41
CA ASP A 802 -22.34 23.96 -8.52
C ASP A 802 -23.38 23.25 -7.61
N PRO A 803 -24.68 23.65 -7.64
CA PRO A 803 -25.73 22.99 -6.86
C PRO A 803 -26.02 21.54 -7.28
N GLN A 804 -25.37 21.07 -8.37
CA GLN A 804 -25.46 19.69 -8.84
C GLN A 804 -24.36 18.79 -8.28
N MET A 805 -23.39 19.34 -7.54
CA MET A 805 -22.24 18.64 -6.96
C MET A 805 -21.30 18.02 -8.00
N THR A 806 -21.13 18.66 -9.14
CA THR A 806 -20.23 18.21 -10.23
C THR A 806 -18.76 18.53 -10.00
N LEU A 807 -18.43 19.34 -8.98
CA LEU A 807 -17.08 19.82 -8.67
C LEU A 807 -16.77 19.67 -7.17
N LEU A 808 -15.59 19.17 -6.85
CA LEU A 808 -15.05 19.15 -5.49
C LEU A 808 -14.63 20.56 -5.08
N CYS A 809 -15.49 21.27 -4.34
CA CYS A 809 -15.19 22.60 -3.84
C CYS A 809 -15.98 22.90 -2.56
N THR A 810 -15.56 23.94 -1.85
CA THR A 810 -16.39 24.59 -0.83
C THR A 810 -16.88 25.93 -1.36
N THR A 811 -18.05 26.37 -0.92
CA THR A 811 -18.70 27.57 -1.46
C THR A 811 -19.26 28.45 -0.35
N GLU A 812 -19.16 29.76 -0.51
CA GLU A 812 -19.84 30.79 0.30
C GLU A 812 -20.91 31.53 -0.52
#